data_AF-A0A194RQH5-F1
#
_entry.id   AF-A0A194RQH5-F1
#
_cell.length_a   1.000
_cell.length_b   1.000
_cell.length_c   1.000
_cell.angle_alpha   90.00
_cell.angle_beta   90.00
_cell.angle_gamma   90.00
#
_symmetry.space_group_name_H-M   'P 1'
#
loop_
_entity.id
_entity.type
_entity.pdbx_description
1 polymer ?
#
loop_
_entity_poly.entity_id
_entity_poly.type
_entity_poly.pdbx_seq_one_letter_code
_entity_poly.pdbx_strand_id
1 'polypeptide(L)'
;MGWTGSTFRGYRCWYIAVFPPPLLIIVSLMALSVIIMVCVLYIIILRNAVQTVDRIREFQESHTVSYINEAFKYDEHINYPVHETSTTTITITISSQTVTELADNPNETHELAGVITEKNLSGKKTKNNFLKMSGQLRARAVNHPSKIKAVKTVILILLCFVGTWTPYYIAIIIYVKCDITKNGYDCIPLEVLTLGPLYILGKYLSDGIKSKYGSRLGSVLSGMARSVLCVILLAVAFAQAKHDKYEGHQLYRVAGPSHEIGALEAHLDIISATPAVRSASGNLEALVRLAPEEKQKWLQYFDTKQMTYTKVIDNLADILRDEEAMIKQRKYAAKRSGKSISWDSYYNSEEINDYIDQLGEEFPDKVTVVNAALSYEGRQIKYVRISTSRFEDLRKPVIIIDAGVHAREWVTAPVALYIIHQLVVDVVDNNLTERLDWVIIPMANPDGYEYSITTDRMWRKTRSKAHEGSDECPGVDGNRNFDHYFGTSAASADPCAIIYEGPAPFSEPEIRVIRDVVLQNLDRAVMYISLHSFGNMFLYAWGNNGTLPSNGLSLHVAGVRMATAIDEMALDKADRYVVGNAANVLYYTTGTSRDWTRAVGIPLTYTLELPGYEYGFLVPPTYVEQIVTETWDGISAGAHYVLSLQ
;
A
#
# COMPACT_ATOMS: atom_id res chain seq x y z
N MET A 1 8.22 21.61 46.88
CA MET A 1 8.80 22.96 46.95
C MET A 1 7.65 23.97 46.99
N GLY A 2 7.07 24.19 48.17
CA GLY A 2 6.03 25.21 48.37
C GLY A 2 6.63 26.37 49.15
N TRP A 3 6.64 27.56 48.56
CA TRP A 3 7.06 28.78 49.24
C TRP A 3 5.81 29.64 49.47
N THR A 4 5.62 30.09 50.71
CA THR A 4 4.53 30.99 51.12
C THR A 4 5.02 32.43 51.19
N GLY A 5 4.32 33.36 50.54
CA GLY A 5 4.50 34.82 50.69
C GLY A 5 3.32 35.45 51.45
N SER A 6 3.61 36.44 52.28
CA SER A 6 2.65 37.13 53.16
C SER A 6 1.60 37.94 52.41
N THR A 7 0.39 37.98 52.97
CA THR A 7 -0.77 38.70 52.44
C THR A 7 -0.62 40.22 52.57
N PHE A 8 -0.79 40.95 51.46
CA PHE A 8 -1.04 42.39 51.47
C PHE A 8 -2.48 42.65 51.04
N ARG A 9 -3.28 43.27 51.92
CA ARG A 9 -4.70 43.65 51.69
C ARG A 9 -5.62 42.51 51.21
N GLY A 10 -5.54 41.33 51.84
CA GLY A 10 -6.59 40.32 51.72
C GLY A 10 -6.62 39.48 50.43
N TYR A 11 -5.71 39.71 49.48
CA TYR A 11 -5.55 38.85 48.30
C TYR A 11 -4.29 37.97 48.46
N ARG A 12 -4.45 36.64 48.30
CA ARG A 12 -3.31 35.71 48.16
C ARG A 12 -2.81 35.79 46.72
N CYS A 13 -1.70 36.48 46.49
CA CYS A 13 -1.00 36.41 45.21
C CYS A 13 -0.11 35.15 45.20
N TRP A 14 -0.40 34.22 44.29
CA TRP A 14 0.51 33.12 43.97
C TRP A 14 1.64 33.70 43.12
N TYR A 15 2.79 33.96 43.72
CA TYR A 15 4.00 34.29 42.96
C TYR A 15 4.47 33.00 42.29
N ILE A 16 4.15 32.81 41.01
CA ILE A 16 4.89 31.87 40.17
C ILE A 16 6.24 32.56 39.97
N ALA A 17 7.26 32.13 40.72
CA ALA A 17 8.63 32.52 40.40
C ALA A 17 8.97 31.94 39.02
N VAL A 18 8.79 32.75 37.99
CA VAL A 18 9.23 32.44 36.64
C VAL A 18 10.74 32.19 36.71
N PHE A 19 11.17 31.15 36.00
CA PHE A 19 12.48 30.51 36.04
C PHE A 19 13.69 31.43 36.32
N PRO A 20 14.75 30.93 36.99
CA PRO A 20 15.98 31.70 37.21
C PRO A 20 16.50 32.31 35.90
N PRO A 21 17.03 33.55 35.87
CA PRO A 21 17.51 34.20 34.65
C PRO A 21 18.44 33.35 33.76
N PRO A 22 19.37 32.52 34.30
CA PRO A 22 20.17 31.61 33.48
C PRO A 22 19.34 30.57 32.73
N LEU A 23 18.27 30.06 33.35
CA LEU A 23 17.39 29.06 32.76
C LEU A 23 16.51 29.69 31.66
N LEU A 24 16.06 30.94 31.86
CA LEU A 24 15.38 31.72 30.83
C LEU A 24 16.28 31.93 29.59
N ILE A 25 17.57 32.21 29.78
CA ILE A 25 18.54 32.33 28.68
C ILE A 25 18.69 30.98 27.96
N ILE A 26 18.84 29.87 28.69
CA ILE A 26 18.99 28.53 28.10
C ILE A 26 17.73 28.15 27.29
N VAL A 27 16.54 28.33 27.86
CA VAL A 27 15.27 28.06 27.18
C VAL A 27 15.10 28.97 25.96
N SER A 28 15.54 30.23 26.05
CA SER A 28 15.53 31.17 24.91
C SER A 28 16.47 30.75 23.79
N LEU A 29 17.68 30.26 24.13
CA LEU A 29 18.65 29.73 23.16
C LEU A 29 18.16 28.43 22.51
N MET A 30 17.51 27.55 23.28
CA MET A 30 16.87 26.33 22.75
C MET A 30 15.68 26.67 21.84
N ALA A 31 14.87 27.67 22.19
CA ALA A 31 13.81 28.14 21.31
C ALA A 31 14.40 28.76 20.03
N LEU A 32 15.50 29.52 20.13
CA LEU A 32 16.19 30.10 18.97
C LEU A 32 16.77 29.02 18.05
N SER A 33 17.29 27.92 18.59
CA SER A 33 17.78 26.80 17.76
C SER A 33 16.67 26.10 16.99
N VAL A 34 15.48 25.96 17.58
CA VAL A 34 14.27 25.47 16.90
C VAL A 34 13.84 26.43 15.80
N ILE A 35 13.91 27.74 16.02
CA ILE A 35 13.61 28.76 15.01
C ILE A 35 14.59 28.66 13.83
N ILE A 36 15.89 28.56 14.10
CA ILE A 36 16.92 28.41 13.06
C ILE A 36 16.68 27.12 12.27
N MET A 37 16.36 26.02 12.96
CA MET A 37 16.03 24.74 12.33
C MET A 37 14.82 24.85 11.40
N VAL A 38 13.73 25.51 11.84
CA VAL A 38 12.54 25.74 11.02
C VAL A 38 12.88 26.62 9.81
N CYS A 39 13.63 27.70 9.98
CA CYS A 39 14.08 28.54 8.86
C CYS A 39 14.89 27.74 7.84
N VAL A 40 15.82 26.89 8.29
CA VAL A 40 16.62 26.01 7.43
C VAL A 40 15.72 25.00 6.69
N LEU A 41 14.78 24.36 7.39
CA LEU A 41 13.79 23.44 6.80
C LEU A 41 12.96 24.12 5.70
N TYR A 42 12.45 25.33 5.96
CA TYR A 42 11.67 26.07 4.97
C TYR A 42 12.51 26.51 3.75
N ILE A 43 13.79 26.84 3.95
CA ILE A 43 14.73 27.12 2.86
C ILE A 43 14.95 25.85 2.02
N ILE A 44 15.11 24.68 2.65
CA ILE A 44 15.26 23.40 1.97
C ILE A 44 14.00 23.05 1.18
N ILE A 45 12.82 23.20 1.78
CA ILE A 45 11.53 22.98 1.12
C ILE A 45 11.38 23.90 -0.09
N LEU A 46 11.71 25.19 0.06
CA LEU A 46 11.65 26.14 -1.04
C LEU A 46 12.63 25.77 -2.16
N ARG A 47 13.86 25.36 -1.82
CA ARG A 47 14.86 24.91 -2.79
C ARG A 47 14.38 23.68 -3.56
N ASN A 48 13.84 22.69 -2.86
CA ASN A 48 13.29 21.48 -3.46
C ASN A 48 12.08 21.80 -4.35
N ALA A 49 11.17 22.66 -3.89
CA ALA A 49 10.01 23.08 -4.68
C ALA A 49 10.43 23.82 -5.96
N VAL A 50 11.43 24.71 -5.88
CA VAL A 50 11.98 25.41 -7.05
C VAL A 50 12.64 24.42 -8.01
N GLN A 51 13.45 23.48 -7.51
CA GLN A 51 14.09 22.44 -8.32
C GLN A 51 13.08 21.49 -8.98
N THR A 52 11.98 21.17 -8.30
CA THR A 52 10.89 20.37 -8.87
C THR A 52 10.16 21.13 -9.97
N VAL A 53 9.91 22.43 -9.79
CA VAL A 53 9.31 23.28 -10.84
C VAL A 53 10.26 23.42 -12.03
N ASP A 54 11.57 23.53 -11.80
CA ASP A 54 12.57 23.58 -12.87
C ASP A 54 12.64 22.24 -13.62
N ARG A 55 12.63 21.10 -12.92
CA ARG A 55 12.56 19.77 -13.54
C ARG A 55 11.29 19.56 -14.35
N ILE A 56 10.12 19.97 -13.85
CA ILE A 56 8.85 19.87 -14.59
C ILE A 56 8.90 20.71 -15.87
N ARG A 57 9.49 21.92 -15.78
CA ARG A 57 9.65 22.79 -16.95
C ARG A 57 10.63 22.20 -17.97
N GLU A 58 11.76 21.66 -17.52
CA GLU A 58 12.78 21.03 -18.35
C GLU A 58 12.25 19.73 -19.00
N PHE A 59 11.44 18.97 -18.26
CA PHE A 59 10.71 17.79 -18.75
C PHE A 59 9.67 18.15 -19.81
N GLN A 60 8.90 19.21 -19.62
CA GLN A 60 7.94 19.68 -20.62
C GLN A 60 8.64 20.25 -21.86
N GLU A 61 9.69 21.06 -21.70
CA GLU A 61 10.46 21.59 -22.83
C GLU A 61 11.16 20.47 -23.62
N SER A 62 11.67 19.42 -22.96
CA SER A 62 12.29 18.26 -23.64
C SER A 62 11.29 17.34 -24.35
N HIS A 63 10.14 17.04 -23.73
CA HIS A 63 9.13 16.16 -24.32
C HIS A 63 8.37 16.83 -25.47
N THR A 64 8.15 18.14 -25.40
CA THR A 64 7.51 18.88 -26.50
C THR A 64 8.44 18.99 -27.72
N VAL A 65 9.76 19.12 -27.52
CA VAL A 65 10.75 19.16 -28.60
C VAL A 65 11.01 17.75 -29.17
N SER A 66 10.98 16.71 -28.34
CA SER A 66 11.09 15.31 -28.79
C SER A 66 9.91 14.89 -29.67
N TYR A 67 8.68 15.19 -29.25
CA TYR A 67 7.47 14.85 -30.00
C TYR A 67 7.41 15.56 -31.37
N ILE A 68 7.86 16.82 -31.43
CA ILE A 68 7.92 17.56 -32.69
C ILE A 68 9.01 16.97 -33.60
N ASN A 69 10.19 16.65 -33.07
CA ASN A 69 11.27 16.09 -33.89
C ASN A 69 11.01 14.64 -34.36
N GLU A 70 10.31 13.82 -33.57
CA GLU A 70 9.89 12.48 -34.00
C GLU A 70 8.76 12.52 -35.04
N ALA A 71 7.82 13.47 -34.92
CA ALA A 71 6.77 13.69 -35.92
C ALA A 71 7.33 14.16 -37.28
N PHE A 72 8.50 14.82 -37.31
CA PHE A 72 9.16 15.26 -38.55
C PHE A 72 10.20 14.27 -39.09
N LYS A 73 10.59 13.23 -38.33
CA LYS A 73 11.58 12.22 -38.78
C LYS A 73 10.99 11.07 -39.61
N TYR A 74 9.66 10.93 -39.64
CA TYR A 74 8.98 9.84 -40.33
C TYR A 74 8.62 10.12 -41.80
N ASP A 75 9.04 11.25 -42.38
CA ASP A 75 8.60 11.67 -43.72
C ASP A 75 9.75 12.01 -44.70
N GLU A 76 10.92 11.35 -44.58
CA GLU A 76 12.03 11.55 -45.54
C GLU A 76 12.46 10.30 -46.32
N HIS A 77 11.80 9.15 -46.16
CA HIS A 77 12.20 7.91 -46.84
C HIS A 77 11.04 7.13 -47.46
N ILE A 78 10.29 7.73 -48.39
CA ILE A 78 9.55 6.96 -49.40
C ILE A 78 9.66 7.66 -50.76
N ASN A 79 10.34 7.01 -51.70
CA ASN A 79 10.54 7.45 -53.06
C ASN A 79 9.86 6.45 -54.01
N TYR A 80 8.71 6.78 -54.60
CA TYR A 80 8.09 6.03 -55.72
C TYR A 80 7.11 6.91 -56.51
N PRO A 81 6.76 6.54 -57.76
CA PRO A 81 6.52 7.47 -58.85
C PRO A 81 5.04 7.82 -58.96
N VAL A 82 4.83 9.00 -59.52
CA VAL A 82 3.50 9.58 -59.79
C VAL A 82 2.75 8.75 -60.82
N HIS A 83 1.61 8.18 -60.42
CA HIS A 83 0.49 7.93 -61.33
C HIS A 83 -0.83 8.36 -60.67
N GLU A 84 -1.66 8.99 -61.49
CA GLU A 84 -2.87 9.71 -61.13
C GLU A 84 -4.01 8.81 -60.61
N THR A 85 -4.85 9.44 -59.78
CA THR A 85 -6.19 9.05 -59.35
C THR A 85 -6.33 7.89 -58.35
N SER A 86 -6.27 8.23 -57.06
CA SER A 86 -6.99 7.54 -55.97
C SER A 86 -7.05 8.47 -54.76
N THR A 87 -8.25 8.85 -54.32
CA THR A 87 -8.48 9.66 -53.12
C THR A 87 -8.32 8.77 -51.89
N THR A 88 -7.22 8.89 -51.15
CA THR A 88 -7.04 8.18 -49.86
C THR A 88 -7.61 9.04 -48.73
N THR A 89 -8.66 8.57 -48.08
CA THR A 89 -9.16 9.17 -46.83
C THR A 89 -8.27 8.72 -45.68
N ILE A 90 -7.58 9.64 -45.01
CA ILE A 90 -6.85 9.37 -43.77
C ILE A 90 -7.80 9.63 -42.61
N THR A 91 -8.24 8.57 -41.92
CA THR A 91 -9.00 8.67 -40.67
C THR A 91 -8.01 8.75 -39.51
N ILE A 92 -7.94 9.89 -38.83
CA ILE A 92 -7.18 10.05 -37.60
C ILE A 92 -8.12 9.71 -36.43
N THR A 93 -7.91 8.56 -35.81
CA THR A 93 -8.63 8.16 -34.59
C THR A 93 -7.97 8.83 -33.40
N ILE A 94 -8.64 9.83 -32.81
CA ILE A 94 -8.20 10.45 -31.56
C ILE A 94 -8.70 9.57 -30.40
N SER A 95 -7.77 9.11 -29.56
CA SER A 95 -8.05 8.35 -28.33
C SER A 95 -9.04 9.11 -27.42
N SER A 96 -10.00 8.40 -26.85
CA SER A 96 -11.08 8.93 -26.01
C SER A 96 -10.62 9.64 -24.73
N GLN A 97 -9.32 9.63 -24.40
CA GLN A 97 -8.77 10.38 -23.27
C GLN A 97 -8.82 11.90 -23.44
N THR A 98 -8.98 12.44 -24.65
CA THR A 98 -8.98 13.90 -24.87
C THR A 98 -10.36 14.56 -24.79
N VAL A 99 -11.45 13.80 -24.71
CA VAL A 99 -12.83 14.35 -24.72
C VAL A 99 -13.40 14.57 -23.32
N THR A 100 -12.86 13.93 -22.28
CA THR A 100 -13.36 14.04 -20.91
C THR A 100 -12.91 15.29 -20.14
N GLU A 101 -11.97 16.09 -20.64
CA GLU A 101 -11.53 17.34 -19.97
C GLU A 101 -12.29 18.61 -20.42
N LEU A 102 -13.33 18.50 -21.26
CA LEU A 102 -14.04 19.67 -21.81
C LEU A 102 -15.52 19.77 -21.40
N ALA A 103 -16.01 18.96 -20.46
CA ALA A 103 -17.44 18.90 -20.13
C ALA A 103 -17.85 19.47 -18.75
N ASP A 104 -17.05 20.36 -18.15
CA ASP A 104 -17.41 21.05 -16.90
C ASP A 104 -17.82 22.51 -17.14
N ASN A 105 -18.94 22.75 -17.84
CA ASN A 105 -19.68 24.01 -17.69
C ASN A 105 -21.12 23.91 -18.26
N PRO A 106 -22.21 24.04 -17.47
CA PRO A 106 -23.56 23.72 -17.96
C PRO A 106 -24.24 24.81 -18.81
N ASN A 107 -23.55 25.88 -19.24
CA ASN A 107 -24.24 27.09 -19.76
C ASN A 107 -23.69 27.70 -21.07
N GLU A 108 -22.96 26.97 -21.91
CA GLU A 108 -22.65 27.46 -23.27
C GLU A 108 -23.00 26.43 -24.35
N THR A 109 -24.01 26.75 -25.16
CA THR A 109 -24.27 26.10 -26.44
C THR A 109 -23.30 26.63 -27.49
N HIS A 110 -22.45 25.77 -28.07
CA HIS A 110 -21.72 26.07 -29.30
C HIS A 110 -22.14 25.09 -30.40
N GLU A 111 -22.92 25.59 -31.37
CA GLU A 111 -23.11 24.94 -32.67
C GLU A 111 -21.78 24.99 -33.44
N LEU A 112 -21.29 23.85 -33.91
CA LEU A 112 -20.29 23.81 -34.98
C LEU A 112 -20.84 23.00 -36.16
N ALA A 113 -21.72 23.64 -36.92
CA ALA A 113 -22.01 23.26 -38.30
C ALA A 113 -21.18 24.16 -39.23
N GLY A 114 -20.30 23.56 -40.04
CA GLY A 114 -19.44 24.32 -40.94
C GLY A 114 -18.63 23.45 -41.88
N VAL A 115 -19.29 22.85 -42.86
CA VAL A 115 -18.65 22.26 -44.04
C VAL A 115 -18.03 23.41 -44.87
N ILE A 116 -16.72 23.41 -45.07
CA ILE A 116 -16.05 24.30 -46.03
C ILE A 116 -15.66 23.45 -47.25
N THR A 117 -16.38 23.63 -48.35
CA THR A 117 -15.94 23.25 -49.70
C THR A 117 -15.00 24.32 -50.25
N GLU A 118 -13.77 23.95 -50.60
CA GLU A 118 -12.83 24.82 -51.29
C GLU A 118 -13.33 25.14 -52.71
N LYS A 119 -13.49 26.42 -53.02
CA LYS A 119 -13.47 26.90 -54.41
C LYS A 119 -12.55 28.12 -54.48
N ASN A 120 -11.44 27.93 -55.18
CA ASN A 120 -10.52 28.92 -55.76
C ASN A 120 -10.05 30.06 -54.86
N LEU A 121 -8.74 30.09 -54.58
CA LEU A 121 -7.94 31.31 -54.72
C LEU A 121 -6.45 30.97 -54.72
N SER A 122 -5.85 31.11 -55.90
CA SER A 122 -4.41 31.17 -56.12
C SER A 122 -3.82 32.38 -55.40
N GLY A 123 -2.62 32.26 -54.84
CA GLY A 123 -1.73 33.42 -54.68
C GLY A 123 -0.88 33.41 -53.42
N LYS A 124 0.43 33.57 -53.62
CA LYS A 124 1.48 33.85 -52.63
C LYS A 124 1.04 34.85 -51.55
N LYS A 125 0.49 34.36 -50.43
CA LYS A 125 0.34 35.15 -49.18
C LYS A 125 0.17 34.27 -47.94
N THR A 126 0.92 33.16 -47.86
CA THR A 126 0.73 32.14 -46.82
C THR A 126 1.98 31.84 -45.99
N LYS A 127 2.99 32.74 -45.98
CA LYS A 127 4.09 32.67 -45.00
C LYS A 127 3.87 33.57 -43.77
N ASN A 128 3.18 34.70 -43.92
CA ASN A 128 2.93 35.62 -42.80
C ASN A 128 1.66 35.29 -41.98
N ASN A 129 0.69 34.56 -42.54
CA ASN A 129 -0.48 34.12 -41.77
C ASN A 129 -0.24 32.82 -41.00
N PHE A 130 0.67 31.96 -41.46
CA PHE A 130 1.05 30.74 -40.74
C PHE A 130 1.96 31.06 -39.52
N LEU A 131 2.85 32.06 -39.63
CA LEU A 131 3.59 32.58 -38.47
C LEU A 131 2.71 33.36 -37.46
N LYS A 132 1.56 33.91 -37.90
CA LYS A 132 0.59 34.54 -36.99
C LYS A 132 -0.24 33.50 -36.24
N MET A 133 -0.50 32.34 -36.85
CA MET A 133 -1.20 31.22 -36.20
C MET A 133 -0.30 30.44 -35.24
N SER A 134 1.01 30.31 -35.53
CA SER A 134 1.98 29.79 -34.56
C SER A 134 2.23 30.74 -33.38
N GLY A 135 1.92 32.03 -33.53
CA GLY A 135 1.93 33.02 -32.46
C GLY A 135 0.67 32.99 -31.57
N GLN A 136 -0.47 32.53 -32.08
CA GLN A 136 -1.73 32.43 -31.32
C GLN A 136 -1.94 31.10 -30.60
N LEU A 137 -1.19 30.06 -30.96
CA LEU A 137 -1.13 28.80 -30.20
C LEU A 137 -0.09 28.83 -29.06
N ARG A 138 0.63 29.93 -28.88
CA ARG A 138 1.38 30.20 -27.65
C ARG A 138 0.48 30.95 -26.67
N ALA A 139 0.27 30.32 -25.52
CA ALA A 139 -0.36 30.85 -24.31
C ALA A 139 -1.90 30.93 -24.29
N ARG A 140 -2.55 29.77 -24.19
CA ARG A 140 -3.49 29.62 -23.07
C ARG A 140 -2.63 29.26 -21.85
N ALA A 141 -2.25 30.28 -21.09
CA ALA A 141 -1.56 30.10 -19.83
C ALA A 141 -2.46 29.29 -18.91
N VAL A 142 -2.18 27.99 -18.79
CA VAL A 142 -2.55 27.23 -17.61
C VAL A 142 -1.91 27.97 -16.44
N ASN A 143 -2.74 28.47 -15.52
CA ASN A 143 -2.26 29.21 -14.35
C ASN A 143 -1.46 28.26 -13.45
N HIS A 144 -0.17 28.11 -13.73
CA HIS A 144 0.74 27.40 -12.84
C HIS A 144 0.81 28.14 -11.49
N PRO A 145 0.98 27.42 -10.37
CA PRO A 145 1.29 28.06 -9.11
C PRO A 145 2.61 28.81 -9.28
N SER A 146 2.54 30.14 -9.38
CA SER A 146 3.71 30.92 -9.74
C SER A 146 4.79 30.75 -8.66
N LYS A 147 6.06 30.60 -9.07
CA LYS A 147 7.22 30.66 -8.16
C LYS A 147 7.11 31.84 -7.21
N ILE A 148 6.52 32.95 -7.69
CA ILE A 148 6.23 34.17 -6.95
C ILE A 148 5.20 33.96 -5.84
N LYS A 149 4.15 33.15 -6.02
CA LYS A 149 3.17 32.83 -4.97
C LYS A 149 3.80 31.98 -3.86
N ALA A 150 4.56 30.94 -4.19
CA ALA A 150 5.25 30.12 -3.19
C ALA A 150 6.30 30.93 -2.42
N VAL A 151 7.13 31.72 -3.12
CA VAL A 151 8.11 32.62 -2.51
C VAL A 151 7.42 33.69 -1.64
N LYS A 152 6.32 34.31 -2.11
CA LYS A 152 5.56 35.29 -1.32
C LYS A 152 4.96 34.67 -0.07
N THR A 153 4.41 33.46 -0.15
CA THR A 153 3.84 32.76 1.01
C THR A 153 4.92 32.40 2.02
N VAL A 154 6.07 31.89 1.56
CA VAL A 154 7.19 31.55 2.44
C VAL A 154 7.80 32.80 3.08
N ILE A 155 8.02 33.88 2.32
CA ILE A 155 8.48 35.17 2.85
C ILE A 155 7.47 35.75 3.84
N LEU A 156 6.17 35.67 3.55
CA LEU A 156 5.11 36.16 4.45
C LEU A 156 5.10 35.37 5.76
N ILE A 157 5.20 34.03 5.70
CA ILE A 157 5.26 33.17 6.89
C ILE A 157 6.52 33.48 7.70
N LEU A 158 7.69 33.62 7.06
CA LEU A 158 8.95 34.00 7.71
C LEU A 158 8.86 35.40 8.37
N LEU A 159 8.29 36.39 7.69
CA LEU A 159 8.12 37.74 8.23
C LEU A 159 7.11 37.79 9.37
N CYS A 160 6.00 37.04 9.28
CA CYS A 160 5.05 36.89 10.36
C CYS A 160 5.69 36.20 11.58
N PHE A 161 6.54 35.20 11.35
CA PHE A 161 7.22 34.47 12.42
C PHE A 161 8.32 35.33 13.08
N VAL A 162 9.15 36.01 12.30
CA VAL A 162 10.16 36.94 12.86
C VAL A 162 9.45 38.10 13.58
N GLY A 163 8.42 38.70 12.99
CA GLY A 163 7.68 39.81 13.59
C GLY A 163 6.95 39.45 14.89
N THR A 164 6.50 38.20 15.03
CA THR A 164 5.81 37.73 16.25
C THR A 164 6.79 37.38 17.37
N TRP A 165 7.99 36.88 17.05
CA TRP A 165 8.95 36.38 18.05
C TRP A 165 10.05 37.40 18.44
N THR A 166 10.43 38.34 17.56
CA THR A 166 11.44 39.36 17.88
C THR A 166 11.07 40.22 19.12
N PRO A 167 9.83 40.71 19.29
CA PRO A 167 9.44 41.47 20.48
C PRO A 167 9.54 40.65 21.77
N TYR A 168 9.28 39.34 21.71
CA TYR A 168 9.40 38.42 22.84
C TYR A 168 10.85 38.28 23.31
N TYR A 169 11.80 38.10 22.39
CA TYR A 169 13.22 38.03 22.73
C TYR A 169 13.78 39.37 23.22
N ILE A 170 13.34 40.49 22.65
CA ILE A 170 13.70 41.83 23.16
C ILE A 170 13.18 42.01 24.59
N ALA A 171 11.95 41.60 24.88
CA ALA A 171 11.38 41.66 26.22
C ALA A 171 12.15 40.78 27.22
N ILE A 172 12.57 39.58 26.83
CA ILE A 172 13.41 38.71 27.67
C ILE A 172 14.78 39.35 27.94
N ILE A 173 15.45 39.91 26.94
CA ILE A 173 16.76 40.54 27.10
C ILE A 173 16.66 41.76 28.05
N ILE A 174 15.62 42.58 27.90
CA ILE A 174 15.38 43.74 28.77
C ILE A 174 15.02 43.27 30.18
N TYR A 175 14.19 42.23 30.33
CA TYR A 175 13.82 41.65 31.62
C TYR A 175 15.03 41.09 32.36
N VAL A 176 15.90 40.32 31.69
CA VAL A 176 17.14 39.76 32.27
C VAL A 176 18.11 40.86 32.72
N LYS A 177 18.09 42.03 32.07
CA LYS A 177 18.90 43.20 32.45
C LYS A 177 18.23 44.12 33.47
N CYS A 178 16.96 43.89 33.82
CA CYS A 178 16.21 44.70 34.77
C CYS A 178 16.53 44.22 36.19
N ASP A 179 17.29 45.00 36.97
CA ASP A 179 17.57 44.67 38.37
C ASP A 179 16.30 44.89 39.20
N ILE A 180 15.59 43.78 39.46
CA ILE A 180 14.30 43.73 40.17
C ILE A 180 14.42 44.32 41.59
N THR A 181 15.62 44.32 42.18
CA THR A 181 15.85 44.85 43.53
C THR A 181 15.93 46.39 43.58
N LYS A 182 16.26 47.04 42.46
CA LYS A 182 16.37 48.51 42.35
C LYS A 182 15.18 49.17 41.67
N ASN A 183 14.59 48.54 40.65
CA ASN A 183 13.58 49.17 39.77
C ASN A 183 12.20 48.48 39.85
N GLY A 184 11.86 47.95 41.03
CA GLY A 184 10.80 46.97 41.27
C GLY A 184 9.50 47.09 40.47
N TYR A 185 8.85 48.26 40.42
CA TYR A 185 7.56 48.42 39.72
C TYR A 185 7.67 48.61 38.21
N ASP A 186 8.83 49.04 37.69
CA ASP A 186 9.04 49.32 36.27
C ASP A 186 9.38 48.06 35.46
N CYS A 187 9.82 46.98 36.12
CA CYS A 187 10.13 45.69 35.48
C CYS A 187 8.89 44.77 35.33
N ILE A 188 7.78 45.05 36.06
CA ILE A 188 6.56 44.23 36.07
C ILE A 188 5.88 44.14 34.68
N PRO A 189 5.80 45.21 33.87
CA PRO A 189 5.23 45.12 32.52
C PRO A 189 6.01 44.20 31.58
N LEU A 190 7.31 44.00 31.83
CA LEU A 190 8.20 43.14 31.04
C LEU A 190 8.01 41.66 31.40
N GLU A 191 7.73 41.34 32.67
CA GLU A 191 7.41 39.99 33.14
C GLU A 191 6.16 39.41 32.46
N VAL A 192 5.18 40.27 32.19
CA VAL A 192 3.96 39.90 31.47
C VAL A 192 4.23 39.64 29.97
N LEU A 193 5.27 40.25 29.40
CA LEU A 193 5.66 40.03 28.00
C LEU A 193 6.49 38.74 27.82
N THR A 194 7.11 38.20 28.88
CA THR A 194 7.83 36.92 28.82
C THR A 194 6.93 35.68 28.89
N LEU A 195 5.61 35.86 29.06
CA LEU A 195 4.60 34.79 29.03
C LEU A 195 4.40 34.15 27.65
N GLY A 196 4.93 34.77 26.59
CA GLY A 196 5.02 34.16 25.26
C GLY A 196 4.60 35.08 24.11
N PRO A 197 5.06 34.81 22.89
CA PRO A 197 4.81 35.66 21.72
C PRO A 197 3.32 35.80 21.37
N LEU A 198 2.52 34.74 21.59
CA LEU A 198 1.07 34.75 21.38
C LEU A 198 0.34 35.67 22.38
N TYR A 199 0.86 35.79 23.60
CA TYR A 199 0.31 36.69 24.60
C TYR A 199 0.62 38.16 24.27
N ILE A 200 1.86 38.46 23.82
CA ILE A 200 2.23 39.80 23.35
C ILE A 200 1.36 40.22 22.16
N LEU A 201 1.18 39.33 21.18
CA LEU A 201 0.29 39.58 20.05
C LEU A 201 -1.14 39.82 20.52
N GLY A 202 -1.64 38.99 21.44
CA GLY A 202 -2.96 39.13 22.04
C GLY A 202 -3.17 40.47 22.74
N LYS A 203 -2.14 41.00 23.42
CA LYS A 203 -2.19 42.30 24.10
C LYS A 203 -2.09 43.48 23.14
N TYR A 204 -1.16 43.44 22.17
CA TYR A 204 -1.02 44.48 21.15
C TYR A 204 -2.26 44.58 20.25
N LEU A 205 -2.84 43.43 19.89
CA LEU A 205 -4.10 43.36 19.16
C LEU A 205 -5.26 43.81 20.07
N SER A 206 -5.34 43.38 21.32
CA SER A 206 -6.36 43.84 22.28
C SER A 206 -6.37 45.36 22.46
N ASP A 207 -5.21 45.97 22.69
CA ASP A 207 -5.10 47.39 23.03
C ASP A 207 -5.18 48.28 21.78
N GLY A 208 -4.66 47.82 20.64
CA GLY A 208 -4.81 48.49 19.34
C GLY A 208 -6.22 48.39 18.75
N ILE A 209 -6.96 47.30 19.03
CA ILE A 209 -8.30 47.06 18.49
C ILE A 209 -9.40 47.59 19.43
N LYS A 210 -9.22 47.60 20.75
CA LYS A 210 -10.12 48.34 21.67
C LYS A 210 -10.19 49.84 21.34
N SER A 211 -9.10 50.38 20.82
CA SER A 211 -9.01 51.77 20.37
C SER A 211 -9.75 52.04 19.05
N LYS A 212 -10.01 51.02 18.21
CA LYS A 212 -10.49 51.26 16.83
C LYS A 212 -11.67 50.42 16.33
N TYR A 213 -11.89 49.20 16.78
CA TYR A 213 -13.01 48.35 16.32
C TYR A 213 -13.45 47.36 17.42
N GLY A 214 -14.70 47.48 17.87
CA GLY A 214 -15.23 46.80 19.08
C GLY A 214 -15.14 45.27 19.14
N SER A 215 -15.56 44.75 20.30
CA SER A 215 -15.47 43.40 20.92
C SER A 215 -15.54 42.11 20.07
N ARG A 216 -15.76 42.19 18.76
CA ARG A 216 -16.01 41.03 17.89
C ARG A 216 -14.73 40.36 17.35
N LEU A 217 -13.58 41.04 17.34
CA LEU A 217 -12.34 40.52 16.73
C LEU A 217 -11.46 39.74 17.73
N GLY A 218 -11.55 40.04 19.02
CA GLY A 218 -10.85 39.30 20.08
C GLY A 218 -11.41 37.88 20.31
N SER A 219 -12.72 37.67 20.09
CA SER A 219 -13.33 36.34 20.14
C SER A 219 -12.84 35.44 18.99
N VAL A 220 -12.68 36.02 17.78
CA VAL A 220 -12.22 35.31 16.58
C VAL A 220 -10.80 34.77 16.75
N LEU A 221 -9.87 35.56 17.30
CA LEU A 221 -8.48 35.14 17.50
C LEU A 221 -8.32 34.06 18.57
N SER A 222 -9.10 34.11 19.66
CA SER A 222 -9.17 33.01 20.64
C SER A 222 -9.79 31.75 20.03
N GLY A 223 -10.71 31.91 19.08
CA GLY A 223 -11.28 30.83 18.28
C GLY A 223 -10.21 30.16 17.43
N MET A 224 -9.38 30.93 16.72
CA MET A 224 -8.33 30.39 15.86
C MET A 224 -7.27 29.58 16.62
N ALA A 225 -6.85 30.00 17.83
CA ALA A 225 -5.91 29.24 18.65
C ALA A 225 -6.52 27.90 19.13
N ARG A 226 -7.81 27.90 19.50
CA ARG A 226 -8.55 26.66 19.82
C ARG A 226 -8.72 25.78 18.59
N SER A 227 -8.94 26.37 17.41
CA SER A 227 -9.02 25.66 16.13
C SER A 227 -7.70 25.00 15.77
N VAL A 228 -6.55 25.66 15.95
CA VAL A 228 -5.23 25.06 15.67
C VAL A 228 -4.93 23.93 16.64
N LEU A 229 -5.22 24.09 17.94
CA LEU A 229 -5.09 22.99 18.90
C LEU A 229 -6.05 21.84 18.59
N CYS A 230 -7.29 22.13 18.20
CA CYS A 230 -8.23 21.12 17.70
C CYS A 230 -7.71 20.43 16.45
N VAL A 231 -7.11 21.15 15.49
CA VAL A 231 -6.56 20.55 14.26
C VAL A 231 -5.36 19.67 14.57
N ILE A 232 -4.50 20.04 15.52
CA ILE A 232 -3.38 19.19 15.96
C ILE A 232 -3.90 17.96 16.72
N LEU A 233 -4.84 18.13 17.64
CA LEU A 233 -5.47 17.02 18.35
C LEU A 233 -6.26 16.10 17.41
N LEU A 234 -6.94 16.66 16.41
CA LEU A 234 -7.59 15.92 15.34
C LEU A 234 -6.56 15.18 14.49
N ALA A 235 -5.45 15.81 14.10
CA ALA A 235 -4.39 15.15 13.33
C ALA A 235 -3.74 13.99 14.09
N VAL A 236 -3.54 14.14 15.41
CA VAL A 236 -3.05 13.06 16.29
C VAL A 236 -4.11 11.97 16.47
N ALA A 237 -5.39 12.34 16.62
CA ALA A 237 -6.49 11.37 16.70
C ALA A 237 -6.66 10.58 15.39
N PHE A 238 -6.60 11.24 14.23
CA PHE A 238 -6.65 10.59 12.92
C PHE A 238 -5.44 9.67 12.66
N ALA A 239 -4.27 9.98 13.22
CA ALA A 239 -3.09 9.11 13.12
C ALA A 239 -3.21 7.83 13.96
N GLN A 240 -4.08 7.80 14.98
CA GLN A 240 -4.39 6.61 15.78
C GLN A 240 -5.63 5.84 15.29
N ALA A 241 -6.46 6.45 14.44
CA ALA A 241 -7.76 5.94 14.06
C ALA A 241 -7.78 4.71 13.13
N LYS A 242 -6.64 4.34 12.52
CA LYS A 242 -6.57 3.23 11.56
C LYS A 242 -7.08 1.90 12.15
N HIS A 243 -6.79 1.67 13.43
CA HIS A 243 -7.08 0.40 14.11
C HIS A 243 -8.33 0.46 15.01
N ASP A 244 -9.01 1.60 15.09
CA ASP A 244 -10.18 1.81 15.97
C ASP A 244 -11.32 0.83 15.66
N LYS A 245 -11.46 0.41 14.40
CA LYS A 245 -12.43 -0.63 13.97
C LYS A 245 -12.24 -1.96 14.72
N TYR A 246 -11.06 -2.22 15.28
CA TYR A 246 -10.74 -3.45 16.00
C TYR A 246 -10.73 -3.28 17.52
N GLU A 247 -11.14 -2.13 18.06
CA GLU A 247 -11.16 -1.90 19.50
C GLU A 247 -12.15 -2.84 20.20
N GLY A 248 -11.65 -3.58 21.19
CA GLY A 248 -12.40 -4.60 21.91
C GLY A 248 -12.66 -5.89 21.13
N HIS A 249 -12.18 -6.02 19.90
CA HIS A 249 -12.26 -7.27 19.15
C HIS A 249 -11.37 -8.32 19.81
N GLN A 250 -11.95 -9.47 20.12
CA GLN A 250 -11.27 -10.56 20.83
C GLN A 250 -11.00 -11.72 19.89
N LEU A 251 -9.86 -12.40 20.07
CA LEU A 251 -9.58 -13.65 19.36
C LEU A 251 -9.81 -14.84 20.28
N TYR A 252 -10.57 -15.83 19.80
CA TYR A 252 -10.84 -17.08 20.49
C TYR A 252 -10.32 -18.24 19.66
N ARG A 253 -9.61 -19.16 20.31
CA ARG A 253 -9.27 -20.45 19.74
C ARG A 253 -10.43 -21.39 20.01
N VAL A 254 -11.07 -21.90 18.97
CA VAL A 254 -12.26 -22.74 19.03
C VAL A 254 -11.94 -24.09 18.41
N ALA A 255 -12.12 -25.18 19.16
CA ALA A 255 -11.90 -26.53 18.68
C ALA A 255 -13.22 -27.23 18.38
N GLY A 256 -13.29 -27.93 17.25
CA GLY A 256 -14.47 -28.69 16.88
C GLY A 256 -14.31 -29.52 15.61
N PRO A 257 -15.36 -30.23 15.18
CA PRO A 257 -15.37 -30.96 13.93
C PRO A 257 -15.09 -30.04 12.73
N SER A 258 -14.35 -30.53 11.73
CA SER A 258 -13.95 -29.74 10.55
C SER A 258 -15.13 -29.10 9.81
N HIS A 259 -16.25 -29.80 9.69
CA HIS A 259 -17.45 -29.28 9.02
C HIS A 259 -18.13 -28.13 9.79
N GLU A 260 -18.14 -28.17 11.13
CA GLU A 260 -18.67 -27.07 11.95
C GLU A 260 -17.72 -25.86 11.87
N ILE A 261 -16.40 -26.08 11.92
CA ILE A 261 -15.41 -25.01 11.74
C ILE A 261 -15.52 -24.37 10.35
N GLY A 262 -15.64 -25.18 9.30
CA GLY A 262 -15.83 -24.68 7.93
C GLY A 262 -17.09 -23.82 7.79
N ALA A 263 -18.19 -24.19 8.46
CA ALA A 263 -19.42 -23.40 8.46
C ALA A 263 -19.27 -22.03 9.14
N LEU A 264 -18.28 -21.87 10.04
CA LEU A 264 -17.99 -20.58 10.67
C LEU A 264 -17.41 -19.58 9.66
N GLU A 265 -16.65 -20.02 8.64
CA GLU A 265 -15.94 -19.10 7.72
C GLU A 265 -16.90 -18.22 6.91
N ALA A 266 -18.15 -18.68 6.71
CA ALA A 266 -19.20 -17.89 6.05
C ALA A 266 -19.70 -16.70 6.89
N HIS A 267 -19.50 -16.74 8.21
CA HIS A 267 -20.08 -15.77 9.15
C HIS A 267 -19.04 -15.05 10.02
N LEU A 268 -17.88 -15.66 10.20
CA LEU A 268 -16.81 -15.20 11.06
C LEU A 268 -15.51 -15.10 10.28
N ASP A 269 -14.71 -14.12 10.67
CA ASP A 269 -13.33 -14.01 10.23
C ASP A 269 -12.46 -15.02 10.98
N ILE A 270 -12.22 -16.16 10.32
CA ILE A 270 -11.24 -17.15 10.77
C ILE A 270 -9.85 -16.61 10.42
N ILE A 271 -9.07 -16.33 11.47
CA ILE A 271 -7.72 -15.82 11.37
C ILE A 271 -6.75 -16.96 11.03
N SER A 272 -6.93 -18.13 11.61
CA SER A 272 -6.16 -19.31 11.25
C SER A 272 -6.86 -20.60 11.64
N ALA A 273 -6.37 -21.70 11.06
CA ALA A 273 -6.79 -23.05 11.40
C ALA A 273 -5.56 -23.90 11.72
N THR A 274 -5.52 -24.48 12.91
CA THR A 274 -4.53 -25.47 13.34
C THR A 274 -5.12 -26.87 13.09
N PRO A 275 -4.54 -27.65 12.16
CA PRO A 275 -4.96 -29.02 11.86
C PRO A 275 -5.04 -29.91 13.09
N ALA A 276 -5.97 -30.87 13.07
CA ALA A 276 -6.18 -31.83 14.14
C ALA A 276 -4.91 -32.57 14.57
N VAL A 277 -4.00 -32.86 13.63
CA VAL A 277 -2.72 -33.53 13.89
C VAL A 277 -1.74 -32.70 14.75
N ARG A 278 -1.91 -31.37 14.80
CA ARG A 278 -1.12 -30.45 15.64
C ARG A 278 -1.89 -29.92 16.84
N SER A 279 -3.21 -30.06 16.87
CA SER A 279 -4.03 -29.60 17.97
C SER A 279 -3.90 -30.52 19.18
N ALA A 280 -3.78 -29.92 20.37
CA ALA A 280 -3.84 -30.65 21.64
C ALA A 280 -5.21 -31.31 21.88
N SER A 281 -6.27 -30.80 21.25
CA SER A 281 -7.63 -31.35 21.37
C SER A 281 -7.86 -32.58 20.48
N GLY A 282 -6.97 -32.84 19.52
CA GLY A 282 -7.19 -33.84 18.46
C GLY A 282 -8.28 -33.46 17.44
N ASN A 283 -8.90 -32.28 17.59
CA ASN A 283 -9.85 -31.70 16.65
C ASN A 283 -9.21 -30.54 15.88
N LEU A 284 -9.85 -30.11 14.80
CA LEU A 284 -9.45 -28.87 14.13
C LEU A 284 -9.69 -27.69 15.07
N GLU A 285 -8.70 -26.82 15.22
CA GLU A 285 -8.83 -25.57 15.98
C GLU A 285 -8.82 -24.38 15.04
N ALA A 286 -9.78 -23.47 15.19
CA ALA A 286 -9.81 -22.19 14.49
C ALA A 286 -9.56 -21.03 15.45
N LEU A 287 -8.70 -20.09 15.08
CA LEU A 287 -8.60 -18.80 15.74
C LEU A 287 -9.62 -17.86 15.09
N VAL A 288 -10.72 -17.56 15.79
CA VAL A 288 -11.82 -16.72 15.28
C VAL A 288 -11.79 -15.34 15.91
N ARG A 289 -12.06 -14.31 15.11
CA ARG A 289 -12.24 -12.93 15.60
C ARG A 289 -13.70 -12.66 15.93
N LEU A 290 -13.97 -12.29 17.18
CA LEU A 290 -15.29 -11.90 17.65
C LEU A 290 -15.33 -10.39 17.93
N ALA A 291 -16.25 -9.69 17.26
CA ALA A 291 -16.55 -8.29 17.57
C ALA A 291 -17.29 -8.17 18.92
N PRO A 292 -17.14 -7.06 19.68
CA PRO A 292 -17.80 -6.87 20.96
C PRO A 292 -19.32 -7.10 20.93
N GLU A 293 -19.97 -6.67 19.86
CA GLU A 293 -21.42 -6.68 19.68
C GLU A 293 -21.96 -8.11 19.45
N GLU A 294 -21.18 -8.95 18.78
CA GLU A 294 -21.60 -10.29 18.36
C GLU A 294 -21.04 -11.40 19.26
N LYS A 295 -20.07 -11.08 20.11
CA LYS A 295 -19.35 -12.05 20.94
C LYS A 295 -20.28 -12.98 21.71
N GLN A 296 -21.26 -12.45 22.43
CA GLN A 296 -22.13 -13.27 23.28
C GLN A 296 -22.96 -14.27 22.48
N LYS A 297 -23.43 -13.88 21.29
CA LYS A 297 -24.16 -14.76 20.37
C LYS A 297 -23.29 -15.95 19.95
N TRP A 298 -22.02 -15.69 19.60
CA TRP A 298 -21.12 -16.75 19.14
C TRP A 298 -20.62 -17.67 20.25
N LEU A 299 -20.38 -17.14 21.46
CA LEU A 299 -20.02 -18.00 22.61
C LEU A 299 -21.17 -18.98 22.93
N GLN A 300 -22.41 -18.53 22.92
CA GLN A 300 -23.58 -19.40 23.10
C GLN A 300 -23.73 -20.43 21.97
N TYR A 301 -23.40 -20.05 20.73
CA TYR A 301 -23.36 -21.00 19.61
C TYR A 301 -22.33 -22.11 19.87
N PHE A 302 -21.11 -21.75 20.30
CA PHE A 302 -20.07 -22.73 20.62
C PHE A 302 -20.49 -23.66 21.76
N ASP A 303 -21.09 -23.13 22.82
CA ASP A 303 -21.63 -23.94 23.93
C ASP A 303 -22.69 -24.94 23.43
N THR A 304 -23.63 -24.48 22.60
CA THR A 304 -24.72 -25.30 22.04
C THR A 304 -24.18 -26.42 21.15
N LYS A 305 -23.13 -26.13 20.38
CA LYS A 305 -22.45 -27.07 19.49
C LYS A 305 -21.38 -27.91 20.19
N GLN A 306 -21.20 -27.75 21.50
CA GLN A 306 -20.18 -28.45 22.29
C GLN A 306 -18.76 -28.23 21.75
N MET A 307 -18.50 -27.05 21.19
CA MET A 307 -17.19 -26.63 20.71
C MET A 307 -16.42 -25.99 21.88
N THR A 308 -15.24 -26.51 22.17
CA THR A 308 -14.42 -25.93 23.25
C THR A 308 -13.76 -24.66 22.74
N TYR A 309 -13.71 -23.62 23.57
CA TYR A 309 -13.08 -22.37 23.17
C TYR A 309 -12.26 -21.75 24.30
N THR A 310 -11.17 -21.09 23.93
CA THR A 310 -10.31 -20.33 24.84
C THR A 310 -10.02 -18.96 24.25
N LYS A 311 -10.12 -17.91 25.08
CA LYS A 311 -9.74 -16.56 24.66
C LYS A 311 -8.22 -16.46 24.59
N VAL A 312 -7.72 -15.97 23.46
CA VAL A 312 -6.27 -15.81 23.21
C VAL A 312 -5.87 -14.35 23.30
N ILE A 313 -6.69 -13.45 22.75
CA ILE A 313 -6.39 -12.01 22.67
C ILE A 313 -7.59 -11.20 23.15
N ASP A 314 -7.32 -10.22 24.01
CA ASP A 314 -8.32 -9.33 24.60
C ASP A 314 -8.71 -8.15 23.72
N ASN A 315 -7.75 -7.61 22.96
CA ASN A 315 -7.96 -6.47 22.08
C ASN A 315 -7.05 -6.56 20.85
N LEU A 316 -7.62 -6.80 19.68
CA LEU A 316 -6.86 -6.89 18.44
C LEU A 316 -6.25 -5.55 18.03
N ALA A 317 -6.89 -4.42 18.34
CA ALA A 317 -6.39 -3.09 18.00
C ALA A 317 -4.98 -2.83 18.58
N ASP A 318 -4.70 -3.30 19.79
CA ASP A 318 -3.39 -3.14 20.44
C ASP A 318 -2.27 -3.83 19.65
N ILE A 319 -2.51 -5.06 19.23
CA ILE A 319 -1.54 -5.86 18.46
C ILE A 319 -1.27 -5.22 17.10
N LEU A 320 -2.31 -4.71 16.44
CA LEU A 320 -2.17 -4.03 15.15
C LEU A 320 -1.39 -2.71 15.27
N ARG A 321 -1.60 -1.95 16.37
CA ARG A 321 -0.82 -0.73 16.66
C ARG A 321 0.66 -1.05 16.87
N ASP A 322 0.95 -2.11 17.62
CA ASP A 322 2.33 -2.54 17.88
C ASP A 322 3.03 -3.00 16.59
N GLU A 323 2.34 -3.78 15.76
CA GLU A 323 2.83 -4.17 14.44
C GLU A 323 3.14 -2.95 13.56
N GLU A 324 2.20 -2.01 13.45
CA GLU A 324 2.36 -0.82 12.62
C GLU A 324 3.58 0.01 13.06
N ALA A 325 3.80 0.16 14.38
CA ALA A 325 4.96 0.84 14.92
C ALA A 325 6.27 0.14 14.54
N MET A 326 6.33 -1.19 14.66
CA MET A 326 7.50 -1.99 14.28
C MET A 326 7.82 -1.87 12.78
N ILE A 327 6.79 -1.98 11.93
CA ILE A 327 6.95 -1.91 10.48
C ILE A 327 7.38 -0.51 10.04
N LYS A 328 6.80 0.55 10.59
CA LYS A 328 7.23 1.94 10.32
C LYS A 328 8.70 2.14 10.67
N GLN A 329 9.13 1.68 11.85
CA GLN A 329 10.53 1.79 12.28
C GLN A 329 11.48 1.08 11.29
N ARG A 330 11.15 -0.15 10.89
CA ARG A 330 11.96 -0.93 9.94
C ARG A 330 12.00 -0.30 8.55
N LYS A 331 10.87 0.18 8.04
CA LYS A 331 10.80 0.85 6.74
C LYS A 331 11.68 2.11 6.69
N TYR A 332 11.75 2.89 7.78
CA TYR A 332 12.67 4.04 7.85
C TYR A 332 14.14 3.62 7.83
N ALA A 333 14.50 2.48 8.45
CA ALA A 333 15.86 1.95 8.41
C ALA A 333 16.22 1.43 7.01
N ALA A 334 15.32 0.67 6.38
CA ALA A 334 15.51 0.14 5.02
C ALA A 334 15.74 1.27 4.00
N LYS A 335 14.93 2.34 4.04
CA LYS A 335 15.11 3.51 3.16
C LYS A 335 16.47 4.21 3.30
N ARG A 336 17.13 4.12 4.46
CA ARG A 336 18.48 4.67 4.66
C ARG A 336 19.58 3.80 4.07
N SER A 337 19.32 2.52 3.83
CA SER A 337 20.30 1.58 3.27
C SER A 337 20.57 1.83 1.77
N GLY A 338 19.65 2.50 1.07
CA GLY A 338 19.74 2.76 -0.37
C GLY A 338 19.47 1.55 -1.26
N LYS A 339 19.12 0.38 -0.70
CA LYS A 339 18.68 -0.79 -1.46
C LYS A 339 17.23 -0.61 -1.92
N SER A 340 16.89 -1.06 -3.13
CA SER A 340 15.51 -1.05 -3.65
C SER A 340 14.61 -2.01 -2.85
N ILE A 341 15.09 -3.23 -2.58
CA ILE A 341 14.48 -4.21 -1.66
C ILE A 341 15.51 -4.76 -0.67
N SER A 342 15.06 -5.05 0.54
CA SER A 342 15.77 -5.73 1.63
C SER A 342 14.85 -6.79 2.24
N TRP A 343 15.45 -7.84 2.80
CA TRP A 343 14.71 -8.98 3.38
C TRP A 343 14.27 -8.75 4.83
N ASP A 344 14.20 -7.49 5.26
CA ASP A 344 13.83 -7.07 6.62
C ASP A 344 12.74 -5.98 6.65
N SER A 345 11.94 -5.91 5.58
CA SER A 345 10.84 -4.94 5.42
C SER A 345 9.69 -5.46 4.57
N TYR A 346 8.59 -4.71 4.58
CA TYR A 346 7.45 -4.91 3.68
C TYR A 346 7.32 -3.74 2.70
N TYR A 347 7.06 -4.08 1.46
CA TYR A 347 7.00 -3.16 0.32
C TYR A 347 5.56 -3.05 -0.16
N ASN A 348 5.18 -1.87 -0.62
CA ASN A 348 3.91 -1.66 -1.29
C ASN A 348 3.96 -2.18 -2.74
N SER A 349 2.82 -2.26 -3.41
CA SER A 349 2.69 -2.81 -4.77
C SER A 349 3.51 -2.05 -5.82
N GLU A 350 3.69 -0.74 -5.66
CA GLU A 350 4.54 0.08 -6.53
C GLU A 350 6.02 -0.24 -6.34
N GLU A 351 6.49 -0.29 -5.09
CA GLU A 351 7.86 -0.68 -4.73
C GLU A 351 8.18 -2.12 -5.23
N ILE A 352 7.21 -3.03 -5.20
CA ILE A 352 7.34 -4.39 -5.76
C ILE A 352 7.48 -4.34 -7.29
N ASN A 353 6.64 -3.56 -7.97
CA ASN A 353 6.66 -3.41 -9.42
C ASN A 353 7.95 -2.74 -9.92
N ASP A 354 8.44 -1.72 -9.22
CA ASP A 354 9.69 -1.02 -9.54
C ASP A 354 10.88 -1.97 -9.45
N TYR A 355 10.90 -2.84 -8.44
CA TYR A 355 11.97 -3.81 -8.26
C TYR A 355 12.03 -4.85 -9.38
N ILE A 356 10.88 -5.41 -9.79
CA ILE A 356 10.89 -6.40 -10.88
C ILE A 356 11.18 -5.74 -12.24
N ASP A 357 10.76 -4.50 -12.47
CA ASP A 357 11.16 -3.73 -13.66
C ASP A 357 12.68 -3.53 -13.70
N GLN A 358 13.27 -3.11 -12.56
CA GLN A 358 14.72 -2.97 -12.42
C GLN A 358 15.45 -4.27 -12.77
N LEU A 359 14.97 -5.42 -12.28
CA LEU A 359 15.57 -6.72 -12.64
C LEU A 359 15.42 -7.06 -14.13
N GLY A 360 14.30 -6.69 -14.75
CA GLY A 360 14.09 -6.86 -16.19
C GLY A 360 15.05 -6.01 -17.04
N GLU A 361 15.38 -4.81 -16.58
CA GLU A 361 16.35 -3.92 -17.23
C GLU A 361 17.81 -4.38 -17.01
N GLU A 362 18.12 -4.87 -15.81
CA GLU A 362 19.48 -5.33 -15.47
C GLU A 362 19.82 -6.71 -16.05
N PHE A 363 18.83 -7.60 -16.21
CA PHE A 363 19.01 -8.97 -16.69
C PHE A 363 18.11 -9.33 -17.89
N PRO A 364 18.12 -8.56 -18.99
CA PRO A 364 17.16 -8.69 -20.09
C PRO A 364 17.25 -10.02 -20.86
N ASP A 365 18.40 -10.70 -20.81
CA ASP A 365 18.59 -12.01 -21.45
C ASP A 365 17.92 -13.16 -20.67
N LYS A 366 17.61 -12.95 -19.38
CA LYS A 366 17.04 -13.96 -18.49
C LYS A 366 15.64 -13.60 -18.02
N VAL A 367 15.36 -12.32 -17.80
CA VAL A 367 14.15 -11.80 -17.15
C VAL A 367 13.32 -11.03 -18.18
N THR A 368 12.06 -11.42 -18.32
CA THR A 368 11.07 -10.66 -19.08
C THR A 368 9.92 -10.29 -18.15
N VAL A 369 9.71 -8.99 -17.94
CA VAL A 369 8.59 -8.46 -17.15
C VAL A 369 7.41 -8.24 -18.08
N VAL A 370 6.23 -8.72 -17.68
CA VAL A 370 5.00 -8.59 -18.45
C VAL A 370 3.98 -7.76 -17.68
N ASN A 371 3.54 -6.66 -18.30
CA ASN A 371 2.38 -5.88 -17.84
C ASN A 371 1.11 -6.64 -18.21
N ALA A 372 0.54 -7.37 -17.25
CA ALA A 372 -0.53 -8.33 -17.53
C ALA A 372 -1.90 -7.66 -17.66
N ALA A 373 -2.29 -6.88 -16.65
CA ALA A 373 -3.56 -6.17 -16.62
C ALA A 373 -3.52 -5.07 -15.55
N LEU A 374 -4.59 -4.28 -15.49
CA LEU A 374 -4.88 -3.43 -14.34
C LEU A 374 -5.83 -4.15 -13.38
N SER A 375 -5.63 -3.95 -12.08
CA SER A 375 -6.58 -4.31 -11.02
C SER A 375 -7.88 -3.49 -11.14
N TYR A 376 -8.86 -3.79 -10.28
CA TYR A 376 -10.13 -3.07 -10.27
C TYR A 376 -9.97 -1.55 -10.06
N GLU A 377 -9.12 -1.12 -9.13
CA GLU A 377 -8.81 0.28 -8.85
C GLU A 377 -7.71 0.86 -9.76
N GLY A 378 -7.27 0.12 -10.79
CA GLY A 378 -6.38 0.62 -11.83
C GLY A 378 -4.89 0.49 -11.57
N ARG A 379 -4.46 -0.37 -10.62
CA ARG A 379 -3.04 -0.65 -10.36
C ARG A 379 -2.50 -1.71 -11.31
N GLN A 380 -1.27 -1.52 -11.77
CA GLN A 380 -0.63 -2.48 -12.66
C GLN A 380 -0.34 -3.81 -11.95
N ILE A 381 -0.88 -4.90 -12.49
CA ILE A 381 -0.51 -6.27 -12.13
C ILE A 381 0.53 -6.75 -13.13
N LYS A 382 1.66 -7.22 -12.62
CA LYS A 382 2.79 -7.71 -13.43
C LYS A 382 3.14 -9.14 -13.04
N TYR A 383 3.75 -9.83 -13.97
CA TYR A 383 4.43 -11.10 -13.70
C TYR A 383 5.77 -11.15 -14.40
N VAL A 384 6.66 -11.99 -13.88
CA VAL A 384 8.02 -12.16 -14.39
C VAL A 384 8.14 -13.53 -15.04
N ARG A 385 8.74 -13.57 -16.23
CA ARG A 385 9.18 -14.79 -16.91
C ARG A 385 10.70 -14.90 -16.77
N ILE A 386 11.19 -15.97 -16.17
CA ILE A 386 12.62 -16.22 -15.98
C ILE A 386 13.03 -17.44 -16.79
N SER A 387 13.94 -17.26 -17.75
CA SER A 387 14.39 -18.31 -18.65
C SER A 387 15.68 -17.95 -19.36
N THR A 388 16.61 -18.90 -19.38
CA THR A 388 17.84 -18.88 -20.19
C THR A 388 17.62 -19.01 -21.70
N SER A 389 16.44 -19.46 -22.14
CA SER A 389 16.06 -19.62 -23.55
C SER A 389 15.02 -18.60 -24.04
N ARG A 390 14.68 -17.59 -23.21
CA ARG A 390 13.52 -16.70 -23.43
C ARG A 390 12.21 -17.44 -23.78
N PHE A 391 12.00 -18.62 -23.18
CA PHE A 391 10.87 -19.53 -23.41
C PHE A 391 10.78 -20.05 -24.86
N GLU A 392 11.87 -20.01 -25.62
CA GLU A 392 11.93 -20.55 -26.98
C GLU A 392 12.14 -22.08 -26.97
N ASP A 393 12.79 -22.64 -25.92
CA ASP A 393 12.92 -24.09 -25.76
C ASP A 393 11.67 -24.70 -25.10
N LEU A 394 10.71 -25.12 -25.93
CA LEU A 394 9.43 -25.69 -25.50
C LEU A 394 9.56 -27.03 -24.73
N ARG A 395 10.76 -27.63 -24.67
CA ARG A 395 11.02 -28.83 -23.85
C ARG A 395 11.20 -28.50 -22.37
N LYS A 396 11.50 -27.24 -22.04
CA LYS A 396 11.64 -26.78 -20.66
C LYS A 396 10.26 -26.69 -20.01
N PRO A 397 10.01 -27.44 -18.92
CA PRO A 397 8.76 -27.36 -18.22
C PRO A 397 8.67 -26.07 -17.42
N VAL A 398 7.45 -25.66 -17.11
CA VAL A 398 7.17 -24.40 -16.42
C VAL A 398 6.74 -24.65 -14.99
N ILE A 399 7.33 -23.87 -14.07
CA ILE A 399 6.84 -23.69 -12.71
C ILE A 399 6.17 -22.33 -12.61
N ILE A 400 4.92 -22.32 -12.15
CA ILE A 400 4.12 -21.11 -11.97
C ILE A 400 3.93 -20.85 -10.47
N ILE A 401 4.17 -19.62 -10.03
CA ILE A 401 3.98 -19.21 -8.64
C ILE A 401 3.20 -17.90 -8.60
N ASP A 402 2.19 -17.79 -7.74
CA ASP A 402 1.56 -16.52 -7.39
C ASP A 402 1.62 -16.25 -5.89
N ALA A 403 1.57 -14.97 -5.53
CA ALA A 403 1.53 -14.49 -4.16
C ALA A 403 0.56 -13.32 -4.01
N GLY A 404 0.18 -13.03 -2.77
CA GLY A 404 -0.61 -11.86 -2.44
C GLY A 404 -2.03 -11.89 -3.01
N VAL A 405 -2.64 -13.07 -3.17
CA VAL A 405 -4.08 -13.18 -3.52
C VAL A 405 -4.94 -12.66 -2.36
N HIS A 406 -4.61 -13.07 -1.14
CA HIS A 406 -5.19 -12.52 0.08
C HIS A 406 -4.34 -11.35 0.60
N ALA A 407 -4.96 -10.19 0.70
CA ALA A 407 -4.27 -8.94 0.97
C ALA A 407 -3.52 -8.86 2.31
N ARG A 408 -4.04 -9.48 3.37
CA ARG A 408 -3.44 -9.46 4.72
C ARG A 408 -2.20 -10.35 4.89
N GLU A 409 -1.91 -11.21 3.92
CA GLU A 409 -0.87 -12.24 3.98
C GLU A 409 0.49 -11.69 3.53
N TRP A 410 0.97 -10.63 4.21
CA TRP A 410 2.07 -9.79 3.73
C TRP A 410 3.38 -10.53 3.47
N VAL A 411 3.64 -11.63 4.18
CA VAL A 411 4.86 -12.42 4.02
C VAL A 411 4.96 -13.15 2.67
N THR A 412 3.84 -13.34 1.96
CA THR A 412 3.81 -14.02 0.66
C THR A 412 4.56 -13.25 -0.43
N ALA A 413 4.43 -11.92 -0.46
CA ALA A 413 5.06 -11.09 -1.49
C ALA A 413 6.60 -11.06 -1.37
N PRO A 414 7.21 -10.85 -0.18
CA PRO A 414 8.66 -11.03 0.00
C PRO A 414 9.17 -12.41 -0.40
N VAL A 415 8.42 -13.49 -0.11
CA VAL A 415 8.81 -14.84 -0.54
C VAL A 415 8.85 -14.94 -2.07
N ALA A 416 7.82 -14.47 -2.78
CA ALA A 416 7.82 -14.48 -4.24
C ALA A 416 8.98 -13.66 -4.83
N LEU A 417 9.27 -12.50 -4.25
CA LEU A 417 10.40 -11.66 -4.65
C LEU A 417 11.76 -12.31 -4.37
N TYR A 418 11.90 -13.02 -3.25
CA TYR A 418 13.12 -13.73 -2.93
C TYR A 418 13.37 -14.91 -3.89
N ILE A 419 12.31 -15.63 -4.27
CA ILE A 419 12.39 -16.68 -5.30
C ILE A 419 12.92 -16.07 -6.61
N ILE A 420 12.40 -14.91 -7.03
CA ILE A 420 12.91 -14.18 -8.21
C ILE A 420 14.39 -13.82 -8.02
N HIS A 421 14.77 -13.28 -6.85
CA HIS A 421 16.16 -12.91 -6.55
C HIS A 421 17.11 -14.12 -6.63
N GLN A 422 16.72 -15.26 -6.08
CA GLN A 422 17.53 -16.50 -6.11
C GLN A 422 17.68 -17.06 -7.53
N LEU A 423 16.69 -16.85 -8.39
CA LEU A 423 16.74 -17.30 -9.79
C LEU A 423 17.47 -16.33 -10.73
N VAL A 424 17.71 -15.09 -10.32
CA VAL A 424 18.26 -14.03 -11.19
C VAL A 424 19.60 -13.50 -10.70
N VAL A 425 19.67 -13.12 -9.43
CA VAL A 425 20.80 -12.40 -8.82
C VAL A 425 21.76 -13.37 -8.15
N ASP A 426 21.26 -14.19 -7.23
CA ASP A 426 22.08 -15.07 -6.38
C ASP A 426 22.17 -16.50 -6.93
N VAL A 427 22.06 -16.70 -8.24
CA VAL A 427 21.90 -18.04 -8.86
C VAL A 427 22.95 -19.04 -8.37
N VAL A 428 22.58 -19.85 -7.37
CA VAL A 428 23.45 -20.86 -6.77
C VAL A 428 23.43 -22.14 -7.61
N ASP A 429 22.24 -22.53 -8.10
CA ASP A 429 22.06 -23.69 -8.97
C ASP A 429 21.54 -23.31 -10.35
N ASN A 430 22.43 -23.38 -11.34
CA ASN A 430 22.09 -23.10 -12.73
C ASN A 430 21.11 -24.12 -13.32
N ASN A 431 21.03 -25.36 -12.81
CA ASN A 431 20.09 -26.33 -13.36
C ASN A 431 18.64 -25.83 -13.28
N LEU A 432 18.30 -25.10 -12.21
CA LEU A 432 16.97 -24.56 -12.01
C LEU A 432 16.59 -23.51 -13.06
N THR A 433 17.54 -22.85 -13.73
CA THR A 433 17.26 -21.85 -14.78
C THR A 433 17.60 -22.34 -16.18
N GLU A 434 18.54 -23.25 -16.33
CA GLU A 434 18.93 -23.87 -17.61
C GLU A 434 17.91 -24.91 -18.07
N ARG A 435 17.28 -25.65 -17.13
CA ARG A 435 16.37 -26.75 -17.45
C ARG A 435 14.90 -26.46 -17.17
N LEU A 436 14.57 -25.43 -16.40
CA LEU A 436 13.20 -25.00 -16.11
C LEU A 436 12.97 -23.56 -16.59
N ASP A 437 11.71 -23.26 -16.87
CA ASP A 437 11.21 -21.90 -17.02
C ASP A 437 10.30 -21.55 -15.85
N TRP A 438 10.33 -20.28 -15.42
CA TRP A 438 9.56 -19.82 -14.27
C TRP A 438 8.64 -18.67 -14.66
N VAL A 439 7.40 -18.72 -14.16
CA VAL A 439 6.43 -17.62 -14.27
C VAL A 439 5.97 -17.25 -12.87
N ILE A 440 6.29 -16.04 -12.42
CA ILE A 440 6.04 -15.61 -11.03
C ILE A 440 5.21 -14.33 -11.01
N ILE A 441 4.06 -14.38 -10.31
CA ILE A 441 3.16 -13.26 -10.05
C ILE A 441 3.38 -12.82 -8.59
N PRO A 442 4.25 -11.84 -8.31
CA PRO A 442 4.61 -11.49 -6.93
C PRO A 442 3.48 -10.77 -6.15
N MET A 443 2.51 -10.19 -6.86
CA MET A 443 1.38 -9.48 -6.26
C MET A 443 0.13 -9.63 -7.13
N ALA A 444 -0.74 -10.58 -6.79
CA ALA A 444 -1.97 -10.84 -7.54
C ALA A 444 -3.11 -9.84 -7.21
N ASN A 445 -3.24 -9.41 -5.94
CA ASN A 445 -4.30 -8.49 -5.47
C ASN A 445 -3.70 -7.17 -4.94
N PRO A 446 -3.18 -6.29 -5.83
CA PRO A 446 -2.52 -5.06 -5.40
C PRO A 446 -3.49 -4.09 -4.68
N ASP A 447 -4.77 -4.06 -5.05
CA ASP A 447 -5.74 -3.15 -4.44
C ASP A 447 -6.05 -3.52 -2.99
N GLY A 448 -6.35 -4.80 -2.76
CA GLY A 448 -6.55 -5.31 -1.41
C GLY A 448 -5.28 -5.13 -0.58
N TYR A 449 -4.11 -5.42 -1.16
CA TYR A 449 -2.82 -5.30 -0.47
C TYR A 449 -2.53 -3.85 -0.05
N GLU A 450 -2.68 -2.86 -0.95
CA GLU A 450 -2.57 -1.44 -0.59
C GLU A 450 -3.60 -1.03 0.47
N TYR A 451 -4.83 -1.53 0.37
CA TYR A 451 -5.86 -1.25 1.35
C TYR A 451 -5.48 -1.79 2.73
N SER A 452 -4.82 -2.95 2.79
CA SER A 452 -4.31 -3.49 4.06
C SER A 452 -3.17 -2.67 4.66
N ILE A 453 -2.29 -2.13 3.82
CA ILE A 453 -1.18 -1.27 4.24
C ILE A 453 -1.69 0.08 4.75
N THR A 454 -2.69 0.65 4.11
CA THR A 454 -3.11 2.04 4.36
C THR A 454 -4.33 2.17 5.27
N THR A 455 -5.26 1.22 5.21
CA THR A 455 -6.61 1.38 5.79
C THR A 455 -6.98 0.25 6.75
N ASP A 456 -7.11 -0.99 6.28
CA ASP A 456 -7.58 -2.12 7.10
C ASP A 456 -6.61 -3.30 7.03
N ARG A 457 -5.71 -3.40 8.03
CA ARG A 457 -4.64 -4.40 8.08
C ARG A 457 -5.10 -5.85 7.94
N MET A 458 -6.34 -6.16 8.35
CA MET A 458 -6.89 -7.52 8.30
C MET A 458 -7.75 -7.77 7.06
N TRP A 459 -7.79 -6.83 6.11
CA TRP A 459 -8.50 -6.99 4.85
C TRP A 459 -7.91 -8.16 4.03
N ARG A 460 -8.79 -9.03 3.51
CA ARG A 460 -8.41 -10.23 2.74
C ARG A 460 -8.74 -10.12 1.25
N LYS A 461 -9.95 -9.64 0.94
CA LYS A 461 -10.59 -9.69 -0.40
C LYS A 461 -9.93 -8.75 -1.41
N THR A 462 -10.40 -8.79 -2.66
CA THR A 462 -10.18 -7.73 -3.65
C THR A 462 -10.88 -6.42 -3.21
N ARG A 463 -10.89 -5.39 -4.05
CA ARG A 463 -11.58 -4.11 -3.81
C ARG A 463 -12.67 -3.80 -4.84
N SER A 464 -13.15 -4.83 -5.54
CA SER A 464 -14.14 -4.67 -6.60
C SER A 464 -15.47 -4.11 -6.08
N LYS A 465 -16.11 -3.30 -6.93
CA LYS A 465 -17.49 -2.81 -6.76
C LYS A 465 -18.40 -3.24 -7.90
N ALA A 466 -18.07 -4.37 -8.55
CA ALA A 466 -18.77 -4.90 -9.71
C ALA A 466 -19.78 -5.99 -9.33
N HIS A 467 -20.45 -5.85 -8.18
CA HIS A 467 -21.48 -6.78 -7.72
C HIS A 467 -22.52 -6.04 -6.86
N GLU A 468 -23.70 -6.63 -6.70
CA GLU A 468 -24.75 -6.09 -5.83
C GLU A 468 -24.26 -6.05 -4.36
N GLY A 469 -24.63 -5.00 -3.62
CA GLY A 469 -24.22 -4.81 -2.22
C GLY A 469 -22.78 -4.31 -2.01
N SER A 470 -22.02 -4.04 -3.08
CA SER A 470 -20.60 -3.65 -2.97
C SER A 470 -20.34 -2.29 -2.31
N ASP A 471 -21.36 -1.44 -2.19
CA ASP A 471 -21.23 -0.15 -1.50
C ASP A 471 -20.99 -0.34 0.01
N GLU A 472 -21.61 -1.36 0.59
CA GLU A 472 -21.43 -1.74 2.00
C GLU A 472 -20.29 -2.75 2.15
N CYS A 473 -20.23 -3.73 1.25
CA CYS A 473 -19.36 -4.90 1.36
C CYS A 473 -18.57 -5.13 0.07
N PRO A 474 -17.56 -4.29 -0.24
CA PRO A 474 -16.78 -4.43 -1.47
C PRO A 474 -15.89 -5.68 -1.47
N GLY A 475 -15.54 -6.10 -2.68
CA GLY A 475 -14.53 -7.12 -2.93
C GLY A 475 -15.03 -8.56 -2.85
N VAL A 476 -14.26 -9.43 -3.48
CA VAL A 476 -14.48 -10.88 -3.59
C VAL A 476 -13.29 -11.61 -2.99
N ASP A 477 -13.53 -12.78 -2.41
CA ASP A 477 -12.45 -13.68 -2.02
C ASP A 477 -11.80 -14.27 -3.28
N GLY A 478 -10.59 -13.80 -3.58
CA GLY A 478 -9.84 -14.23 -4.75
C GLY A 478 -9.65 -15.74 -4.83
N ASN A 479 -9.53 -16.43 -3.68
CA ASN A 479 -9.37 -17.89 -3.63
C ASN A 479 -10.69 -18.64 -3.43
N ARG A 480 -11.82 -18.00 -3.80
CA ARG A 480 -13.13 -18.62 -4.04
C ARG A 480 -13.66 -18.32 -5.45
N ASN A 481 -12.94 -17.52 -6.24
CA ASN A 481 -13.40 -16.98 -7.52
C ASN A 481 -12.96 -17.79 -8.76
N PHE A 482 -12.37 -18.97 -8.60
CA PHE A 482 -11.96 -19.80 -9.74
C PHE A 482 -13.08 -20.74 -10.22
N ASP A 483 -13.09 -21.10 -11.51
CA ASP A 483 -14.09 -22.02 -12.10
C ASP A 483 -13.84 -23.50 -11.74
N HIS A 484 -13.90 -23.81 -10.46
CA HIS A 484 -13.85 -25.18 -9.97
C HIS A 484 -14.83 -25.36 -8.81
N TYR A 485 -15.99 -25.95 -9.10
CA TYR A 485 -17.12 -26.03 -8.16
C TYR A 485 -17.55 -24.65 -7.62
N PHE A 486 -17.38 -23.59 -8.43
CA PHE A 486 -17.90 -22.27 -8.14
C PHE A 486 -19.43 -22.32 -7.95
N GLY A 487 -20.00 -21.49 -7.07
CA GLY A 487 -21.45 -21.43 -6.86
C GLY A 487 -21.99 -22.61 -6.06
N THR A 488 -21.13 -23.34 -5.34
CA THR A 488 -21.53 -24.49 -4.53
C THR A 488 -21.31 -24.23 -3.03
N SER A 489 -21.85 -25.09 -2.18
CA SER A 489 -22.13 -24.80 -0.76
C SER A 489 -20.93 -24.54 0.16
N ALA A 490 -19.68 -24.67 -0.31
CA ALA A 490 -18.50 -24.47 0.54
C ALA A 490 -18.00 -23.01 0.55
N ALA A 491 -18.44 -22.18 -0.40
CA ALA A 491 -18.19 -20.73 -0.40
C ALA A 491 -19.46 -19.96 0.02
N SER A 492 -19.41 -18.63 0.01
CA SER A 492 -20.57 -17.78 0.33
C SER A 492 -21.02 -16.94 -0.87
N ALA A 493 -22.33 -16.85 -1.05
CA ALA A 493 -22.97 -15.91 -1.99
C ALA A 493 -23.29 -14.54 -1.35
N ASP A 494 -23.09 -14.39 -0.03
CA ASP A 494 -23.26 -13.12 0.68
C ASP A 494 -22.04 -12.20 0.43
N PRO A 495 -22.21 -11.02 -0.19
CA PRO A 495 -21.14 -10.05 -0.42
C PRO A 495 -20.37 -9.64 0.85
N CYS A 496 -21.02 -9.66 2.01
CA CYS A 496 -20.41 -9.29 3.29
C CYS A 496 -19.59 -10.40 3.93
N ALA A 497 -19.73 -11.64 3.48
CA ALA A 497 -18.90 -12.73 3.93
C ALA A 497 -17.44 -12.53 3.48
N ILE A 498 -16.51 -12.92 4.34
CA ILE A 498 -15.08 -12.83 4.02
C ILE A 498 -14.68 -13.80 2.91
N ILE A 499 -15.47 -14.85 2.71
CA ILE A 499 -15.36 -15.87 1.65
C ILE A 499 -16.37 -15.68 0.51
N TYR A 500 -16.84 -14.46 0.29
CA TYR A 500 -17.73 -14.16 -0.84
C TYR A 500 -17.08 -14.60 -2.15
N GLU A 501 -17.72 -15.53 -2.87
CA GLU A 501 -17.15 -16.13 -4.08
C GLU A 501 -17.18 -15.20 -5.30
N GLY A 502 -18.03 -14.18 -5.28
CA GLY A 502 -18.25 -13.25 -6.39
C GLY A 502 -19.50 -13.58 -7.21
N PRO A 503 -19.84 -12.74 -8.20
CA PRO A 503 -21.04 -12.92 -9.02
C PRO A 503 -20.91 -14.02 -10.09
N ALA A 504 -19.68 -14.40 -10.46
CA ALA A 504 -19.37 -15.40 -11.47
C ALA A 504 -17.91 -15.87 -11.30
N PRO A 505 -17.54 -17.07 -11.78
CA PRO A 505 -16.14 -17.47 -11.77
C PRO A 505 -15.31 -16.52 -12.63
N PHE A 506 -14.13 -16.15 -12.15
CA PHE A 506 -13.23 -15.18 -12.75
C PHE A 506 -13.86 -13.79 -12.94
N SER A 507 -14.78 -13.37 -12.07
CA SER A 507 -15.32 -12.01 -12.06
C SER A 507 -14.23 -10.97 -11.83
N GLU A 508 -13.24 -11.31 -10.99
CA GLU A 508 -12.22 -10.37 -10.56
C GLU A 508 -11.13 -10.20 -11.65
N PRO A 509 -10.77 -8.96 -12.03
CA PRO A 509 -9.66 -8.73 -12.97
C PRO A 509 -8.35 -9.34 -12.47
N GLU A 510 -8.11 -9.32 -11.16
CA GLU A 510 -6.95 -9.91 -10.50
C GLU A 510 -6.86 -11.42 -10.76
N ILE A 511 -7.98 -12.13 -10.61
CA ILE A 511 -8.04 -13.59 -10.74
C ILE A 511 -8.01 -14.02 -12.21
N ARG A 512 -8.48 -13.17 -13.12
CA ARG A 512 -8.28 -13.36 -14.57
C ARG A 512 -6.81 -13.33 -14.97
N VAL A 513 -5.95 -12.55 -14.31
CA VAL A 513 -4.50 -12.57 -14.60
C VAL A 513 -3.91 -13.94 -14.31
N ILE A 514 -4.21 -14.54 -13.15
CA ILE A 514 -3.72 -15.89 -12.79
C ILE A 514 -4.24 -16.91 -13.81
N ARG A 515 -5.53 -16.84 -14.15
CA ARG A 515 -6.13 -17.71 -15.16
C ARG A 515 -5.39 -17.63 -16.49
N ASP A 516 -5.16 -16.41 -16.99
CA ASP A 516 -4.57 -16.19 -18.31
C ASP A 516 -3.10 -16.63 -18.34
N VAL A 517 -2.35 -16.38 -17.26
CA VAL A 517 -0.97 -16.88 -17.10
C VAL A 517 -0.91 -18.41 -17.12
N VAL A 518 -1.81 -19.08 -16.40
CA VAL A 518 -1.88 -20.55 -16.37
C VAL A 518 -2.23 -21.10 -17.75
N LEU A 519 -3.28 -20.57 -18.39
CA LEU A 519 -3.72 -21.06 -19.71
C LEU A 519 -2.66 -20.83 -20.80
N GLN A 520 -1.91 -19.73 -20.74
CA GLN A 520 -0.83 -19.43 -21.69
C GLN A 520 0.37 -20.40 -21.58
N ASN A 521 0.53 -21.10 -20.46
CA ASN A 521 1.66 -22.00 -20.21
C ASN A 521 1.22 -23.47 -19.97
N LEU A 522 -0.07 -23.77 -20.14
CA LEU A 522 -0.68 -25.02 -19.71
C LEU A 522 -0.07 -26.28 -20.38
N ASP A 523 0.40 -26.14 -21.61
CA ASP A 523 0.99 -27.20 -22.42
C ASP A 523 2.25 -27.82 -21.81
N ARG A 524 2.96 -27.06 -20.97
CA ARG A 524 4.24 -27.46 -20.35
C ARG A 524 4.35 -27.08 -18.87
N ALA A 525 3.30 -26.54 -18.27
CA ALA A 525 3.23 -26.28 -16.84
C ALA A 525 3.16 -27.60 -16.05
N VAL A 526 4.16 -27.82 -15.19
CA VAL A 526 4.28 -29.05 -14.40
C VAL A 526 4.05 -28.83 -12.92
N MET A 527 4.25 -27.60 -12.45
CA MET A 527 4.04 -27.24 -11.05
C MET A 527 3.39 -25.86 -10.93
N TYR A 528 2.40 -25.77 -10.06
CA TYR A 528 1.77 -24.53 -9.64
C TYR A 528 1.74 -24.43 -8.11
N ILE A 529 2.18 -23.30 -7.58
CA ILE A 529 2.17 -23.02 -6.14
C ILE A 529 1.54 -21.64 -5.93
N SER A 530 0.41 -21.59 -5.22
CA SER A 530 -0.15 -20.34 -4.73
C SER A 530 0.32 -20.12 -3.29
N LEU A 531 1.07 -19.04 -3.06
CA LEU A 531 1.65 -18.67 -1.78
C LEU A 531 0.61 -17.93 -0.92
N HIS A 532 0.32 -18.53 0.23
CA HIS A 532 -0.59 -18.03 1.23
C HIS A 532 0.11 -17.93 2.59
N SER A 533 -0.50 -17.25 3.55
CA SER A 533 -0.15 -17.40 4.95
C SER A 533 -1.40 -17.40 5.84
N PHE A 534 -1.39 -17.99 7.02
CA PHE A 534 -0.29 -18.73 7.63
C PHE A 534 -0.76 -20.12 8.05
N GLY A 535 0.20 -21.04 8.18
CA GLY A 535 -0.11 -22.35 8.70
C GLY A 535 0.98 -23.40 8.68
N ASN A 536 2.12 -23.22 8.01
CA ASN A 536 3.09 -24.29 7.76
C ASN A 536 2.42 -25.50 7.11
N MET A 537 1.81 -25.32 5.93
CA MET A 537 1.09 -26.41 5.25
C MET A 537 1.36 -26.43 3.74
N PHE A 538 1.51 -27.64 3.19
CA PHE A 538 1.37 -27.90 1.76
C PHE A 538 0.05 -28.61 1.53
N LEU A 539 -0.92 -27.88 0.98
CA LEU A 539 -2.25 -28.40 0.71
C LEU A 539 -2.39 -28.71 -0.78
N TYR A 540 -2.79 -29.93 -1.10
CA TYR A 540 -3.09 -30.35 -2.48
C TYR A 540 -4.57 -30.75 -2.64
N ALA A 541 -5.00 -30.87 -3.89
CA ALA A 541 -6.38 -31.18 -4.27
C ALA A 541 -6.90 -32.54 -3.75
N TRP A 542 -8.20 -32.79 -3.71
CA TRP A 542 -9.30 -31.85 -3.95
C TRP A 542 -9.81 -31.23 -2.65
N GLY A 543 -9.96 -29.91 -2.62
CA GLY A 543 -10.54 -29.18 -1.47
C GLY A 543 -12.05 -29.24 -1.40
N ASN A 544 -12.76 -29.42 -2.52
CA ASN A 544 -14.23 -29.37 -2.57
C ASN A 544 -14.91 -30.58 -1.93
N ASN A 545 -14.28 -31.76 -1.98
CA ASN A 545 -14.90 -33.01 -1.52
C ASN A 545 -13.93 -33.93 -0.74
N GLY A 546 -12.65 -33.56 -0.61
CA GLY A 546 -11.65 -34.34 0.11
C GLY A 546 -11.22 -35.66 -0.56
N THR A 547 -11.72 -35.94 -1.76
CA THR A 547 -11.23 -37.08 -2.55
C THR A 547 -9.81 -36.81 -3.03
N LEU A 548 -9.06 -37.88 -3.26
CA LEU A 548 -7.70 -37.78 -3.78
C LEU A 548 -7.71 -37.81 -5.31
N PRO A 549 -6.96 -36.91 -5.99
CA PRO A 549 -6.74 -37.04 -7.42
C PRO A 549 -5.94 -38.31 -7.73
N SER A 550 -5.99 -38.77 -8.99
CA SER A 550 -5.31 -39.99 -9.45
C SER A 550 -3.79 -39.99 -9.17
N ASN A 551 -3.17 -38.82 -9.16
CA ASN A 551 -1.75 -38.62 -8.84
C ASN A 551 -1.51 -38.12 -7.39
N GLY A 552 -2.46 -38.38 -6.47
CA GLY A 552 -2.38 -37.93 -5.07
C GLY A 552 -1.11 -38.38 -4.35
N LEU A 553 -0.56 -39.56 -4.68
CA LEU A 553 0.72 -40.01 -4.14
C LEU A 553 1.90 -39.13 -4.59
N SER A 554 1.97 -38.77 -5.88
CA SER A 554 3.01 -37.87 -6.41
C SER A 554 2.92 -36.50 -5.78
N LEU A 555 1.71 -35.97 -5.63
CA LEU A 555 1.45 -34.70 -4.94
C LEU A 555 1.97 -34.75 -3.49
N HIS A 556 1.66 -35.82 -2.77
CA HIS A 556 2.08 -35.98 -1.38
C HIS A 556 3.60 -36.11 -1.26
N VAL A 557 4.25 -36.93 -2.09
CA VAL A 557 5.72 -37.13 -2.07
C VAL A 557 6.47 -35.84 -2.37
N ALA A 558 6.06 -35.09 -3.39
CA ALA A 558 6.67 -33.81 -3.70
C ALA A 558 6.43 -32.78 -2.59
N GLY A 559 5.22 -32.73 -2.02
CA GLY A 559 4.91 -31.87 -0.88
C GLY A 559 5.78 -32.18 0.35
N VAL A 560 5.97 -33.47 0.69
CA VAL A 560 6.83 -33.91 1.79
C VAL A 560 8.29 -33.53 1.55
N ARG A 561 8.80 -33.63 0.31
CA ARG A 561 10.16 -33.20 -0.02
C ARG A 561 10.35 -31.70 0.19
N MET A 562 9.42 -30.88 -0.30
CA MET A 562 9.47 -29.43 -0.10
C MET A 562 9.37 -29.09 1.39
N ALA A 563 8.40 -29.65 2.11
CA ALA A 563 8.23 -29.46 3.55
C ALA A 563 9.47 -29.84 4.36
N THR A 564 10.09 -30.98 4.06
CA THR A 564 11.30 -31.44 4.76
C THR A 564 12.45 -30.45 4.60
N ALA A 565 12.66 -29.93 3.39
CA ALA A 565 13.73 -28.96 3.13
C ALA A 565 13.51 -27.64 3.89
N ILE A 566 12.26 -27.14 3.96
CA ILE A 566 11.93 -25.97 4.78
C ILE A 566 12.19 -26.27 6.26
N ASP A 567 11.70 -27.41 6.73
CA ASP A 567 11.78 -27.85 8.12
C ASP A 567 13.23 -28.04 8.62
N GLU A 568 14.18 -28.37 7.73
CA GLU A 568 15.62 -28.47 8.04
C GLU A 568 16.28 -27.11 8.28
N MET A 569 15.74 -26.04 7.68
CA MET A 569 16.24 -24.67 7.80
C MET A 569 15.46 -23.84 8.82
N ALA A 570 14.30 -24.34 9.26
CA ALA A 570 13.41 -23.64 10.15
C ALA A 570 14.01 -23.42 11.54
N LEU A 571 13.61 -22.33 12.19
CA LEU A 571 13.96 -22.06 13.59
C LEU A 571 13.41 -23.16 14.51
N ASP A 572 14.10 -23.44 15.61
CA ASP A 572 13.65 -24.44 16.62
C ASP A 572 12.23 -24.18 17.16
N LYS A 573 11.78 -22.94 17.12
CA LYS A 573 10.43 -22.52 17.55
C LYS A 573 9.34 -22.71 16.49
N ALA A 574 9.70 -23.08 15.27
CA ALA A 574 8.77 -23.23 14.16
C ALA A 574 8.01 -24.56 14.29
N ASP A 575 6.70 -24.51 14.04
CA ASP A 575 5.95 -25.75 13.84
C ASP A 575 6.38 -26.41 12.54
N ARG A 576 6.53 -27.74 12.56
CA ARG A 576 6.77 -28.54 11.36
C ARG A 576 5.66 -28.38 10.32
N TYR A 577 6.00 -28.50 9.05
CA TYR A 577 5.04 -28.43 7.96
C TYR A 577 4.13 -29.66 7.90
N VAL A 578 2.83 -29.43 7.71
CA VAL A 578 1.84 -30.48 7.47
C VAL A 578 1.55 -30.58 5.97
N VAL A 579 1.66 -31.79 5.41
CA VAL A 579 1.40 -32.05 3.98
C VAL A 579 0.16 -32.91 3.84
N GLY A 580 -0.81 -32.49 3.02
CA GLY A 580 -2.02 -33.29 2.85
C GLY A 580 -3.05 -32.73 1.89
N ASN A 581 -4.12 -33.49 1.72
CA ASN A 581 -5.31 -33.04 1.01
C ASN A 581 -5.95 -31.87 1.77
N ALA A 582 -6.26 -30.79 1.06
CA ALA A 582 -6.73 -29.54 1.66
C ALA A 582 -7.97 -29.71 2.56
N ALA A 583 -8.97 -30.48 2.11
CA ALA A 583 -10.19 -30.70 2.89
C ALA A 583 -9.95 -31.55 4.15
N ASN A 584 -9.06 -32.54 4.05
CA ASN A 584 -8.77 -33.45 5.16
C ASN A 584 -7.86 -32.81 6.22
N VAL A 585 -6.98 -31.88 5.81
CA VAL A 585 -6.13 -31.12 6.72
C VAL A 585 -6.91 -29.98 7.38
N LEU A 586 -7.79 -29.32 6.63
CA LEU A 586 -8.59 -28.18 7.07
C LEU A 586 -10.10 -28.51 7.00
N TYR A 587 -10.77 -28.01 5.96
CA TYR A 587 -12.21 -28.10 5.72
C TYR A 587 -12.50 -27.92 4.22
N TYR A 588 -13.74 -28.19 3.81
CA TYR A 588 -14.13 -28.09 2.41
C TYR A 588 -14.04 -26.65 1.89
N THR A 589 -13.49 -26.49 0.69
CA THR A 589 -13.36 -25.22 -0.02
C THR A 589 -13.66 -25.40 -1.50
N THR A 590 -14.25 -24.39 -2.14
CA THR A 590 -14.58 -24.38 -3.57
C THR A 590 -14.04 -23.13 -4.24
N GLY A 591 -13.90 -23.16 -5.56
CA GLY A 591 -13.38 -22.03 -6.32
C GLY A 591 -11.94 -21.62 -6.00
N THR A 592 -11.12 -22.58 -5.55
CA THR A 592 -9.70 -22.32 -5.22
C THR A 592 -8.80 -22.42 -6.44
N SER A 593 -7.70 -21.67 -6.43
CA SER A 593 -6.70 -21.69 -7.51
C SER A 593 -6.03 -23.05 -7.66
N ARG A 594 -5.67 -23.68 -6.53
CA ARG A 594 -5.09 -25.03 -6.45
C ARG A 594 -5.96 -26.08 -7.14
N ASP A 595 -7.26 -26.11 -6.82
CA ASP A 595 -8.13 -27.13 -7.38
C ASP A 595 -8.42 -26.84 -8.86
N TRP A 596 -8.62 -25.58 -9.25
CA TRP A 596 -8.81 -25.21 -10.65
C TRP A 596 -7.58 -25.56 -11.52
N THR A 597 -6.37 -25.19 -11.09
CA THR A 597 -5.13 -25.49 -11.83
C THR A 597 -4.93 -27.00 -11.99
N ARG A 598 -5.32 -27.80 -10.98
CA ARG A 598 -5.30 -29.26 -11.07
C ARG A 598 -6.32 -29.79 -12.06
N ALA A 599 -7.51 -29.19 -12.11
CA ALA A 599 -8.59 -29.59 -13.00
C ALA A 599 -8.29 -29.30 -14.47
N VAL A 600 -7.61 -28.18 -14.76
CA VAL A 600 -7.22 -27.83 -16.14
C VAL A 600 -5.99 -28.60 -16.65
N GLY A 601 -5.23 -29.26 -15.78
CA GLY A 601 -4.25 -30.27 -16.19
C GLY A 601 -2.86 -30.16 -15.59
N ILE A 602 -2.56 -29.19 -14.73
CA ILE A 602 -1.24 -29.09 -14.09
C ILE A 602 -1.07 -30.25 -13.09
N PRO A 603 0.00 -31.06 -13.18
CA PRO A 603 0.10 -32.29 -12.39
C PRO A 603 0.42 -32.02 -10.91
N LEU A 604 1.33 -31.10 -10.61
CA LEU A 604 1.72 -30.75 -9.24
C LEU A 604 1.13 -29.39 -8.87
N THR A 605 0.17 -29.35 -7.95
CA THR A 605 -0.57 -28.11 -7.61
C THR A 605 -0.72 -27.97 -6.11
N TYR A 606 -0.29 -26.85 -5.55
CA TYR A 606 -0.28 -26.63 -4.11
C TYR A 606 -0.81 -25.25 -3.72
N THR A 607 -1.48 -25.22 -2.58
CA THR A 607 -1.52 -24.03 -1.72
C THR A 607 -0.41 -24.20 -0.69
N LEU A 608 0.52 -23.26 -0.63
CA LEU A 608 1.57 -23.22 0.38
C LEU A 608 1.20 -22.18 1.44
N GLU A 609 0.88 -22.65 2.63
CA GLU A 609 0.62 -21.81 3.81
C GLU A 609 1.93 -21.59 4.56
N LEU A 610 2.51 -20.40 4.39
CA LEU A 610 3.79 -19.98 4.98
C LEU A 610 3.74 -19.89 6.52
N PRO A 611 4.90 -19.71 7.19
CA PRO A 611 4.94 -19.54 8.63
C PRO A 611 4.40 -18.19 9.06
N GLY A 612 3.64 -18.22 10.15
CA GLY A 612 3.32 -17.04 10.94
C GLY A 612 4.11 -16.97 12.26
N TYR A 613 4.84 -18.05 12.60
CA TYR A 613 5.33 -18.32 13.94
C TYR A 613 4.26 -17.99 15.01
N GLU A 614 4.62 -17.30 16.09
CA GLU A 614 3.69 -16.83 17.11
C GLU A 614 2.84 -15.60 16.70
N TYR A 615 3.09 -15.01 15.52
CA TYR A 615 2.51 -13.73 15.09
C TYR A 615 1.36 -13.86 14.09
N GLY A 616 1.16 -15.05 13.53
CA GLY A 616 0.14 -15.27 12.50
C GLY A 616 0.37 -14.43 11.25
N PHE A 617 -0.62 -13.60 10.86
CA PHE A 617 -0.46 -12.68 9.73
C PHE A 617 0.50 -11.52 10.02
N LEU A 618 0.80 -11.23 11.28
CA LEU A 618 1.48 -10.01 11.73
C LEU A 618 2.98 -10.23 11.92
N VAL A 619 3.60 -10.99 11.01
CA VAL A 619 5.00 -11.40 11.09
C VAL A 619 5.91 -10.18 11.15
N PRO A 620 6.71 -10.00 12.21
CA PRO A 620 7.64 -8.89 12.31
C PRO A 620 8.67 -8.93 11.17
N PRO A 621 9.07 -7.78 10.60
CA PRO A 621 10.01 -7.75 9.48
C PRO A 621 11.34 -8.46 9.74
N THR A 622 11.75 -8.61 11.00
CA THR A 622 12.97 -9.35 11.39
C THR A 622 12.96 -10.83 11.05
N TYR A 623 11.79 -11.42 10.84
CA TYR A 623 11.64 -12.82 10.48
C TYR A 623 11.51 -13.04 8.97
N VAL A 624 11.37 -11.97 8.18
CA VAL A 624 11.17 -12.09 6.73
C VAL A 624 12.37 -12.79 6.09
N GLU A 625 13.60 -12.38 6.40
CA GLU A 625 14.82 -13.01 5.87
C GLU A 625 14.89 -14.52 6.15
N GLN A 626 14.52 -14.93 7.37
CA GLN A 626 14.46 -16.34 7.73
C GLN A 626 13.41 -17.08 6.87
N ILE A 627 12.17 -16.55 6.81
CA ILE A 627 11.06 -17.19 6.10
C ILE A 627 11.35 -17.31 4.60
N VAL A 628 11.89 -16.26 3.98
CA VAL A 628 12.19 -16.30 2.55
C VAL A 628 13.30 -17.31 2.23
N THR A 629 14.29 -17.43 3.12
CA THR A 629 15.42 -18.37 2.97
C THR A 629 14.94 -19.81 3.13
N GLU A 630 14.26 -20.14 4.24
CA GLU A 630 13.77 -21.51 4.46
C GLU A 630 12.76 -21.94 3.39
N THR A 631 11.90 -21.01 2.93
CA THR A 631 10.92 -21.33 1.88
C THR A 631 11.59 -21.59 0.54
N TRP A 632 12.64 -20.85 0.18
CA TRP A 632 13.38 -21.08 -1.05
C TRP A 632 13.97 -22.49 -1.12
N ASP A 633 14.53 -23.01 -0.01
CA ASP A 633 15.03 -24.38 0.05
C ASP A 633 13.93 -25.40 -0.24
N GLY A 634 12.72 -25.16 0.26
CA GLY A 634 11.52 -25.93 -0.10
C GLY A 634 11.18 -25.88 -1.59
N ILE A 635 11.09 -24.68 -2.16
CA ILE A 635 10.76 -24.47 -3.58
C ILE A 635 11.82 -25.10 -4.50
N SER A 636 13.10 -24.94 -4.15
CA SER A 636 14.24 -25.55 -4.84
C SER A 636 14.15 -27.08 -4.82
N ALA A 637 13.85 -27.68 -3.66
CA ALA A 637 13.66 -29.13 -3.54
C ALA A 637 12.49 -29.65 -4.41
N GLY A 638 11.40 -28.87 -4.51
CA GLY A 638 10.27 -29.16 -5.41
C GLY A 638 10.67 -29.11 -6.88
N ALA A 639 11.43 -28.09 -7.28
CA ALA A 639 11.94 -27.92 -8.63
C ALA A 639 12.92 -29.04 -9.02
N HIS A 640 13.79 -29.47 -8.09
CA HIS A 640 14.63 -30.66 -8.30
C HIS A 640 13.84 -31.95 -8.45
N TYR A 641 12.74 -32.10 -7.71
CA TYR A 641 11.84 -33.23 -7.89
C TYR A 641 11.26 -33.24 -9.32
N VAL A 642 10.82 -32.08 -9.83
CA VAL A 642 10.38 -31.95 -11.24
C VAL A 642 11.47 -32.40 -12.21
N LEU A 643 12.71 -31.94 -12.03
CA LEU A 643 13.84 -32.30 -12.89
C LEU A 643 14.20 -33.79 -12.85
N SER A 644 13.81 -34.50 -11.78
CA SER A 644 14.04 -35.94 -11.63
C SER A 644 12.97 -36.81 -12.30
N LEU A 645 11.85 -36.20 -12.73
CA LEU A 645 10.79 -36.87 -13.49
C LEU A 645 11.04 -36.85 -15.00
N GLN A 646 12.03 -36.06 -15.45
CA GLN A 646 12.49 -35.98 -16.84
C GLN A 646 13.61 -36.96 -17.11
#